data_AF-A0A507CBK7-F1
#
_entry.id   AF-A0A507CBK7-F1
#
_cell.length_a   1.000
_cell.length_b   1.000
_cell.length_c   1.000
_cell.angle_alpha   90.00
_cell.angle_beta   90.00
_cell.angle_gamma   90.00
#
_symmetry.space_group_name_H-M   'P 1'
#
loop_
_entity.id
_entity.type
_entity.pdbx_description
1 polymer ?
#
loop_
_entity_poly.entity_id
_entity_poly.type
_entity_poly.pdbx_seq_one_letter_code
_entity_poly.pdbx_strand_id
1 'polypeptide(L)'
;MKKALESSASASAAWDWDGVMLDMSEDAMEVDMKGTDELKMTSRLNKTEEEIKRMTVDESLNEIDRAVLLLRTGATVQKSAVVNSLLRLLEEYTTDFRTKVLPAITESIGTEPPELQSLKATVMVNLIGTGLIPSRALQNIINISRKLLDSASEEAVQAWAEVILAGIRNLAPDVIESDILPSALADSGLAQPPPLRIWCCRVLGAASTRMEARRVRDVFLRRALALCQDTDWEVRACMCNQLAALAQCLGPEMTRAEIVGELQELLVDEERSVQEAAIIASGAILDHLDSDTRRDVFIPMWKGLCESRSGPHVIPLAHQFGELLWKSRAELSDDDISFFLKYFVSLSQSEVEEYRSEAAYNFPAVTQTIGATNFDAFGLERIIEDLAEDSSVQVRKRIAAGIKEVAIVLGDRAFTWLRAAVSSLVGEQDITVFQCFVKSLDTILEQFSFDEDAKRNPQYDELLYAIIRRERDCATHRKWGWRTHLDMLRQWKHFSEYFESESVHDHCVPVLFKILSDNVVIPIKEQALENLCTYMRKLRRQEHRDRVSRMLNDLVMAHSYHTRILFMTACKILLETSSMRFFKEHFFVNFLEMCHDPVANIRLRMVALLPVVRKRLKLPQESAALQRLNEAVGDLLTHDGDRDVERAMTDLVGKLNSSPEGAEPGAGFLGTRGLTTDSQDQLDRQREEEEDRIKAERGCGEDGAPRVRATSDIKRGSLSGTSSKASPKAGAPPNNRRKSLGIGLSSSSSVMKTSTGQLLSAQPSSNNMRLSSGQLPGLPIIPMTNSKPADRFPSIAVSQPPRTGSIPEKPRIVAPAVSSSTSTTASTSTKSSKDLQSSRNNSNTLISSTASNKRPVSRGIAEDDYRDDQPPSSSSRSGSFSGMRPTSATYESNSNSYHHDRLTDSEKTNSLPRNLRNKSLSHNFDDGSYEIIEKVSPGGSRGEVRNNGGRRDSNQDRGGSLTTSLASSTGHIVAKLKQNTTTKAR
;
A
#
# COMPACT_ATOMS: atom_id res chain seq x y z
N MET A 1 -23.79 -2.57 19.96
CA MET A 1 -22.39 -3.08 19.87
C MET A 1 -22.35 -4.62 19.93
N LYS A 2 -23.10 -5.32 19.06
CA LYS A 2 -23.18 -6.81 19.01
C LYS A 2 -23.14 -7.37 17.56
N LYS A 3 -22.88 -6.53 16.56
CA LYS A 3 -22.92 -6.84 15.11
C LYS A 3 -21.57 -6.45 14.46
N ALA A 4 -20.46 -6.87 15.08
CA ALA A 4 -19.09 -6.44 14.73
C ALA A 4 -17.98 -7.43 15.18
N LEU A 5 -18.29 -8.73 15.27
CA LEU A 5 -17.38 -9.76 15.82
C LEU A 5 -17.37 -11.07 14.99
N GLU A 6 -17.99 -11.06 13.81
CA GLU A 6 -18.27 -12.26 12.98
C GLU A 6 -17.74 -12.09 11.55
N SER A 7 -16.51 -11.59 11.40
CA SER A 7 -15.86 -11.38 10.09
C SER A 7 -14.38 -11.77 10.07
N SER A 8 -14.05 -12.96 10.59
CA SER A 8 -12.74 -13.61 10.41
C SER A 8 -12.80 -15.15 10.50
N ALA A 9 -13.87 -15.75 9.99
CA ALA A 9 -14.00 -17.19 9.74
C ALA A 9 -14.73 -17.41 8.40
N SER A 10 -14.40 -18.49 7.68
CA SER A 10 -14.86 -18.71 6.31
C SER A 10 -16.23 -19.40 6.21
N ALA A 11 -17.00 -18.97 5.20
CA ALA A 11 -18.06 -19.71 4.51
C ALA A 11 -19.16 -20.39 5.36
N SER A 12 -20.22 -19.64 5.65
CA SER A 12 -21.59 -20.18 5.71
C SER A 12 -22.58 -19.08 5.30
N ALA A 13 -23.65 -19.43 4.59
CA ALA A 13 -24.62 -18.47 4.06
C ALA A 13 -25.82 -18.29 5.00
N ALA A 14 -26.10 -17.05 5.38
CA ALA A 14 -27.34 -16.63 6.03
C ALA A 14 -27.74 -15.25 5.49
N TRP A 15 -29.04 -15.00 5.27
CA TRP A 15 -29.53 -13.76 4.66
C TRP A 15 -30.01 -12.77 5.73
N ASP A 16 -29.63 -11.49 5.61
CA ASP A 16 -30.04 -10.42 6.54
C ASP A 16 -31.35 -9.76 6.07
N TRP A 17 -32.25 -9.48 7.02
CA TRP A 17 -33.55 -8.84 6.79
C TRP A 17 -33.62 -7.38 7.26
N ASP A 18 -32.61 -6.88 7.99
CA ASP A 18 -32.64 -5.55 8.64
C ASP A 18 -32.52 -4.35 7.65
N GLY A 19 -32.21 -4.60 6.37
CA GLY A 19 -31.63 -3.58 5.47
C GLY A 19 -32.57 -2.60 4.74
N VAL A 20 -33.90 -2.65 4.95
CA VAL A 20 -34.88 -2.01 4.02
C VAL A 20 -35.79 -0.96 4.70
N MET A 21 -35.67 -0.72 6.01
CA MET A 21 -36.71 -0.03 6.81
C MET A 21 -36.33 1.34 7.42
N LEU A 22 -35.24 1.99 6.99
CA LEU A 22 -34.82 3.29 7.53
C LEU A 22 -34.30 4.28 6.47
N ASP A 23 -35.22 4.89 5.73
CA ASP A 23 -35.05 6.24 5.15
C ASP A 23 -36.41 6.97 5.06
N MET A 24 -36.90 7.44 6.21
CA MET A 24 -38.03 8.36 6.31
C MET A 24 -37.76 9.38 7.43
N SER A 25 -37.98 10.66 7.14
CA SER A 25 -37.72 11.78 8.06
C SER A 25 -38.73 11.85 9.21
N GLU A 26 -38.27 12.26 10.40
CA GLU A 26 -39.05 12.31 11.64
C GLU A 26 -40.28 13.24 11.59
N ASP A 27 -40.32 14.24 10.71
CA ASP A 27 -41.44 15.20 10.52
C ASP A 27 -42.77 14.58 10.03
N ALA A 28 -42.83 13.26 9.83
CA ALA A 28 -43.99 12.57 9.23
C ALA A 28 -44.95 11.91 10.23
N MET A 29 -44.75 12.07 11.56
CA MET A 29 -45.38 11.19 12.56
C MET A 29 -46.23 11.86 13.65
N GLU A 30 -46.98 12.92 13.34
CA GLU A 30 -48.01 13.43 14.27
C GLU A 30 -49.27 14.03 13.58
N VAL A 31 -50.06 13.17 12.93
CA VAL A 31 -51.48 13.45 12.58
C VAL A 31 -52.33 12.22 12.86
N ASP A 32 -53.23 12.29 13.84
CA ASP A 32 -54.20 11.24 14.14
C ASP A 32 -55.29 11.16 13.05
N MET A 33 -55.17 10.20 12.13
CA MET A 33 -56.23 9.98 11.12
C MET A 33 -56.36 8.52 10.62
N LYS A 34 -56.96 7.67 11.47
CA LYS A 34 -57.77 6.49 11.08
C LYS A 34 -57.20 5.54 9.99
N GLY A 35 -56.27 4.66 10.36
CA GLY A 35 -56.24 3.21 9.99
C GLY A 35 -56.43 2.77 8.52
N THR A 36 -56.32 3.68 7.55
CA THR A 36 -56.55 3.41 6.11
C THR A 36 -55.39 3.89 5.25
N ASP A 37 -54.50 4.72 5.78
CA ASP A 37 -53.22 5.07 5.15
C ASP A 37 -52.07 4.15 5.57
N GLU A 38 -52.10 3.50 6.75
CA GLU A 38 -51.13 2.45 7.11
C GLU A 38 -51.16 1.27 6.11
N LEU A 39 -52.35 0.88 5.64
CA LEU A 39 -52.49 -0.13 4.58
C LEU A 39 -51.86 0.34 3.25
N LYS A 40 -51.93 1.65 2.94
CA LYS A 40 -51.32 2.22 1.71
C LYS A 40 -49.81 2.43 1.87
N MET A 41 -49.33 2.67 3.09
CA MET A 41 -47.91 2.77 3.44
C MET A 41 -47.25 1.40 3.34
N THR A 42 -47.85 0.38 3.98
CA THR A 42 -47.39 -1.02 3.91
C THR A 42 -47.53 -1.61 2.52
N SER A 43 -48.56 -1.27 1.73
CA SER A 43 -48.65 -1.67 0.31
C SER A 43 -47.76 -0.86 -0.65
N ARG A 44 -47.03 0.16 -0.17
CA ARG A 44 -45.96 0.85 -0.90
C ARG A 44 -44.57 0.32 -0.53
N LEU A 45 -44.39 -0.14 0.70
CA LEU A 45 -43.15 -0.75 1.20
C LEU A 45 -43.03 -2.23 0.79
N ASN A 46 -44.13 -2.97 0.80
CA ASN A 46 -44.17 -4.34 0.30
C ASN A 46 -44.30 -4.33 -1.23
N LYS A 47 -43.30 -4.90 -1.91
CA LYS A 47 -43.41 -5.32 -3.31
C LYS A 47 -44.68 -6.15 -3.49
N THR A 48 -45.47 -5.85 -4.51
CA THR A 48 -46.74 -6.54 -4.76
C THR A 48 -46.51 -8.05 -4.97
N GLU A 49 -47.52 -8.87 -4.71
CA GLU A 49 -47.39 -10.33 -4.91
C GLU A 49 -47.08 -10.67 -6.39
N GLU A 50 -47.51 -9.82 -7.32
CA GLU A 50 -47.09 -9.88 -8.73
C GLU A 50 -45.62 -9.52 -8.94
N GLU A 51 -45.10 -8.44 -8.35
CA GLU A 51 -43.69 -8.09 -8.45
C GLU A 51 -42.79 -9.14 -7.80
N ILE A 52 -43.21 -9.72 -6.68
CA ILE A 52 -42.53 -10.87 -6.07
C ILE A 52 -42.50 -12.03 -7.07
N LYS A 53 -43.63 -12.45 -7.63
CA LYS A 53 -43.70 -13.51 -8.66
C LYS A 53 -42.90 -13.20 -9.93
N ARG A 54 -42.76 -11.92 -10.32
CA ARG A 54 -41.91 -11.46 -11.44
C ARG A 54 -40.41 -11.46 -11.10
N MET A 55 -40.04 -11.42 -9.81
CA MET A 55 -38.65 -11.46 -9.34
C MET A 55 -38.21 -12.85 -8.83
N THR A 56 -39.15 -13.74 -8.49
CA THR A 56 -38.86 -15.15 -8.17
C THR A 56 -38.23 -15.85 -9.38
N VAL A 57 -37.15 -16.58 -9.14
CA VAL A 57 -36.49 -17.44 -10.13
C VAL A 57 -36.61 -18.89 -9.64
N ASP A 58 -36.75 -19.82 -10.57
CA ASP A 58 -36.83 -21.25 -10.29
C ASP A 58 -35.54 -21.74 -9.60
N GLU A 59 -35.69 -22.34 -8.41
CA GLU A 59 -34.59 -22.83 -7.57
C GLU A 59 -33.90 -24.08 -8.17
N SER A 60 -34.52 -24.75 -9.15
CA SER A 60 -33.92 -25.89 -9.86
C SER A 60 -32.89 -25.51 -10.91
N LEU A 61 -32.74 -24.21 -11.24
CA LEU A 61 -31.76 -23.73 -12.21
C LEU A 61 -30.34 -23.72 -11.61
N ASN A 62 -29.39 -24.34 -12.32
CA ASN A 62 -27.97 -24.20 -12.02
C ASN A 62 -27.49 -22.74 -12.19
N GLU A 63 -26.32 -22.41 -11.62
CA GLU A 63 -25.83 -21.03 -11.55
C GLU A 63 -25.72 -20.34 -12.91
N ILE A 64 -25.32 -21.08 -13.95
CA ILE A 64 -25.13 -20.53 -15.30
C ILE A 64 -26.48 -20.26 -15.97
N ASP A 65 -27.39 -21.23 -15.98
CA ASP A 65 -28.68 -21.07 -16.65
C ASP A 65 -29.55 -20.04 -15.89
N ARG A 66 -29.40 -19.93 -14.57
CA ARG A 66 -29.93 -18.83 -13.74
C ARG A 66 -29.33 -17.47 -14.14
N ALA A 67 -28.02 -17.37 -14.33
CA ALA A 67 -27.35 -16.13 -14.75
C ALA A 67 -27.80 -15.68 -16.16
N VAL A 68 -27.91 -16.62 -17.11
CA VAL A 68 -28.38 -16.36 -18.49
C VAL A 68 -29.83 -15.87 -18.50
N LEU A 69 -30.71 -16.51 -17.71
CA LEU A 69 -32.10 -16.08 -17.57
C LEU A 69 -32.18 -14.65 -17.01
N LEU A 70 -31.49 -14.38 -15.89
CA LEU A 70 -31.50 -13.06 -15.26
C LEU A 70 -30.89 -11.95 -16.13
N LEU A 71 -29.83 -12.22 -16.90
CA LEU A 71 -29.26 -11.25 -17.84
C LEU A 71 -30.25 -10.85 -18.94
N ARG A 72 -31.06 -11.80 -19.43
CA ARG A 72 -32.03 -11.59 -20.51
C ARG A 72 -33.36 -11.00 -20.03
N THR A 73 -33.95 -11.52 -18.95
CA THR A 73 -35.32 -11.18 -18.53
C THR A 73 -35.45 -10.62 -17.11
N GLY A 74 -34.36 -10.57 -16.34
CA GLY A 74 -34.37 -10.04 -14.97
C GLY A 74 -34.52 -8.51 -14.90
N ALA A 75 -34.99 -8.01 -13.76
CA ALA A 75 -35.00 -6.57 -13.46
C ALA A 75 -33.57 -6.02 -13.32
N THR A 76 -33.38 -4.71 -13.50
CA THR A 76 -32.06 -4.04 -13.48
C THR A 76 -31.20 -4.42 -12.27
N VAL A 77 -31.79 -4.49 -11.07
CA VAL A 77 -31.09 -4.90 -9.83
C VAL A 77 -30.58 -6.34 -9.91
N GLN A 78 -31.36 -7.26 -10.48
CA GLN A 78 -30.97 -8.66 -10.67
C GLN A 78 -29.88 -8.78 -11.74
N LYS A 79 -29.98 -8.01 -12.84
CA LYS A 79 -28.93 -7.91 -13.86
C LYS A 79 -27.62 -7.41 -13.23
N SER A 80 -27.64 -6.34 -12.45
CA SER A 80 -26.44 -5.81 -11.76
C SER A 80 -25.82 -6.83 -10.79
N ALA A 81 -26.64 -7.57 -10.04
CA ALA A 81 -26.17 -8.63 -9.15
C ALA A 81 -25.46 -9.76 -9.93
N VAL A 82 -26.00 -10.19 -11.07
CA VAL A 82 -25.33 -11.17 -11.94
C VAL A 82 -24.07 -10.58 -12.57
N VAL A 83 -24.10 -9.34 -13.05
CA VAL A 83 -22.94 -8.66 -13.65
C VAL A 83 -21.76 -8.62 -12.68
N ASN A 84 -21.99 -8.26 -11.41
CA ASN A 84 -20.96 -8.28 -10.36
C ASN A 84 -20.40 -9.70 -10.05
N SER A 85 -21.08 -10.77 -10.47
CA SER A 85 -20.63 -12.16 -10.30
C SER A 85 -19.86 -12.75 -11.49
N LEU A 86 -19.79 -12.04 -12.63
CA LEU A 86 -19.31 -12.61 -13.89
C LEU A 86 -17.84 -13.06 -13.89
N LEU A 87 -16.97 -12.38 -13.14
CA LEU A 87 -15.55 -12.78 -13.05
C LEU A 87 -15.42 -14.18 -12.42
N ARG A 88 -16.07 -14.39 -11.28
CA ARG A 88 -16.17 -15.71 -10.62
C ARG A 88 -16.79 -16.76 -11.54
N LEU A 89 -17.85 -16.41 -12.29
CA LEU A 89 -18.49 -17.35 -13.22
C LEU A 89 -17.59 -17.71 -14.42
N LEU A 90 -16.71 -16.80 -14.87
CA LEU A 90 -15.71 -17.09 -15.90
C LEU A 90 -14.57 -17.99 -15.36
N GLU A 91 -14.19 -17.81 -14.10
CA GLU A 91 -13.15 -18.60 -13.43
C GLU A 91 -13.64 -20.02 -13.09
N GLU A 92 -14.81 -20.16 -12.46
CA GLU A 92 -15.37 -21.46 -12.05
C GLU A 92 -15.94 -22.28 -13.23
N TYR A 93 -16.56 -21.62 -14.22
CA TYR A 93 -17.37 -22.28 -15.27
C TYR A 93 -16.97 -21.84 -16.69
N THR A 94 -15.68 -21.65 -16.96
CA THR A 94 -15.14 -21.00 -18.18
C THR A 94 -15.78 -21.43 -19.51
N THR A 95 -16.05 -22.74 -19.70
CA THR A 95 -16.63 -23.27 -20.94
C THR A 95 -18.11 -22.88 -21.11
N ASP A 96 -18.93 -23.06 -20.08
CA ASP A 96 -20.34 -22.67 -20.06
C ASP A 96 -20.50 -21.14 -20.05
N PHE A 97 -19.59 -20.43 -19.38
CA PHE A 97 -19.52 -18.97 -19.45
C PHE A 97 -19.30 -18.48 -20.89
N ARG A 98 -18.27 -18.99 -21.58
CA ARG A 98 -17.94 -18.61 -22.96
C ARG A 98 -19.06 -18.94 -23.96
N THR A 99 -19.82 -20.02 -23.73
CA THR A 99 -20.85 -20.49 -24.68
C THR A 99 -22.27 -20.02 -24.39
N LYS A 100 -22.63 -19.73 -23.12
CA LYS A 100 -23.97 -19.31 -22.72
C LYS A 100 -24.02 -17.88 -22.15
N VAL A 101 -23.18 -17.58 -21.15
CA VAL A 101 -23.24 -16.32 -20.38
C VAL A 101 -22.70 -15.15 -21.21
N LEU A 102 -21.57 -15.33 -21.89
CA LEU A 102 -20.91 -14.29 -22.66
C LEU A 102 -21.78 -13.77 -23.84
N PRO A 103 -22.46 -14.63 -24.63
CA PRO A 103 -23.52 -14.17 -25.53
C PRO A 103 -24.60 -13.37 -24.82
N ALA A 104 -25.17 -13.88 -23.73
CA ALA A 104 -26.30 -13.26 -23.02
C ALA A 104 -25.99 -11.86 -22.44
N ILE A 105 -24.77 -11.59 -21.97
CA ILE A 105 -24.38 -10.21 -21.61
C ILE A 105 -24.25 -9.31 -22.85
N THR A 106 -23.69 -9.82 -23.96
CA THR A 106 -23.47 -9.03 -25.19
C THR A 106 -24.73 -8.73 -26.00
N GLU A 107 -25.76 -9.59 -25.94
CA GLU A 107 -27.00 -9.45 -26.72
C GLU A 107 -27.77 -8.15 -26.40
N SER A 108 -27.85 -7.75 -25.13
CA SER A 108 -28.73 -6.67 -24.70
C SER A 108 -28.06 -5.31 -24.51
N ILE A 109 -26.72 -5.20 -24.63
CA ILE A 109 -25.93 -4.06 -24.11
C ILE A 109 -26.54 -2.70 -24.48
N GLY A 110 -26.71 -2.41 -25.77
CA GLY A 110 -27.20 -1.12 -26.25
C GLY A 110 -28.68 -0.81 -25.98
N THR A 111 -29.37 -1.65 -25.21
CA THR A 111 -30.77 -1.46 -24.77
C THR A 111 -30.92 -1.37 -23.26
N GLU A 112 -29.84 -1.55 -22.49
CA GLU A 112 -29.86 -1.36 -21.03
C GLU A 112 -29.79 0.14 -20.68
N PRO A 113 -30.28 0.56 -19.48
CA PRO A 113 -30.10 1.92 -19.00
C PRO A 113 -28.59 2.24 -18.74
N PRO A 114 -28.17 3.52 -18.82
CA PRO A 114 -26.75 3.90 -18.81
C PRO A 114 -25.96 3.35 -17.62
N GLU A 115 -26.54 3.34 -16.41
CA GLU A 115 -25.90 2.86 -15.19
C GLU A 115 -25.53 1.37 -15.28
N LEU A 116 -26.40 0.58 -15.92
CA LEU A 116 -26.14 -0.83 -16.18
C LEU A 116 -25.21 -1.04 -17.38
N GLN A 117 -25.19 -0.12 -18.36
CA GLN A 117 -24.17 -0.14 -19.43
C GLN A 117 -22.77 0.10 -18.85
N SER A 118 -22.56 1.17 -18.08
CA SER A 118 -21.27 1.45 -17.44
C SER A 118 -20.84 0.34 -16.48
N LEU A 119 -21.77 -0.26 -15.72
CA LEU A 119 -21.46 -1.42 -14.89
C LEU A 119 -21.02 -2.65 -15.72
N LYS A 120 -21.75 -2.96 -16.80
CA LYS A 120 -21.37 -4.04 -17.75
C LYS A 120 -20.01 -3.76 -18.39
N ALA A 121 -19.72 -2.52 -18.75
CA ALA A 121 -18.46 -2.12 -19.37
C ALA A 121 -17.27 -2.28 -18.39
N THR A 122 -17.38 -1.76 -17.17
CA THR A 122 -16.34 -1.92 -16.12
C THR A 122 -16.05 -3.38 -15.82
N VAL A 123 -17.09 -4.24 -15.72
CA VAL A 123 -16.88 -5.68 -15.57
C VAL A 123 -16.28 -6.31 -16.84
N MET A 124 -16.65 -5.84 -18.03
CA MET A 124 -16.07 -6.33 -19.29
C MET A 124 -14.57 -6.01 -19.40
N VAL A 125 -14.09 -4.87 -18.91
CA VAL A 125 -12.65 -4.57 -18.80
C VAL A 125 -11.94 -5.64 -17.98
N ASN A 126 -12.47 -5.99 -16.81
CA ASN A 126 -11.91 -7.02 -15.93
C ASN A 126 -11.94 -8.41 -16.59
N LEU A 127 -13.05 -8.77 -17.24
CA LEU A 127 -13.19 -10.03 -17.97
C LEU A 127 -12.17 -10.14 -19.11
N ILE A 128 -11.95 -9.06 -19.87
CA ILE A 128 -10.93 -8.99 -20.93
C ILE A 128 -9.52 -9.11 -20.33
N GLY A 129 -9.26 -8.46 -19.18
CA GLY A 129 -7.99 -8.51 -18.46
C GLY A 129 -7.54 -9.92 -18.04
N THR A 130 -8.47 -10.88 -17.92
CA THR A 130 -8.13 -12.29 -17.63
C THR A 130 -7.41 -13.00 -18.79
N GLY A 131 -7.47 -12.47 -20.02
CA GLY A 131 -7.04 -13.17 -21.24
C GLY A 131 -7.92 -14.38 -21.62
N LEU A 132 -8.95 -14.72 -20.84
CA LEU A 132 -9.80 -15.90 -21.07
C LEU A 132 -10.94 -15.66 -22.08
N ILE A 133 -11.08 -14.46 -22.63
CA ILE A 133 -12.08 -14.13 -23.66
C ILE A 133 -11.57 -14.52 -25.05
N PRO A 134 -12.23 -15.44 -25.80
CA PRO A 134 -11.77 -15.84 -27.13
C PRO A 134 -11.71 -14.66 -28.11
N SER A 135 -10.66 -14.57 -28.94
CA SER A 135 -10.38 -13.39 -29.78
C SER A 135 -11.55 -12.98 -30.71
N ARG A 136 -12.33 -13.93 -31.22
CA ARG A 136 -13.53 -13.65 -32.02
C ARG A 136 -14.68 -13.04 -31.20
N ALA A 137 -14.82 -13.45 -29.94
CA ALA A 137 -15.77 -12.82 -29.02
C ALA A 137 -15.28 -11.42 -28.61
N LEU A 138 -13.98 -11.25 -28.40
CA LEU A 138 -13.36 -9.95 -28.14
C LEU A 138 -13.58 -8.96 -29.29
N GLN A 139 -13.36 -9.38 -30.54
CA GLN A 139 -13.68 -8.57 -31.73
C GLN A 139 -15.17 -8.17 -31.76
N ASN A 140 -16.09 -9.08 -31.43
CA ASN A 140 -17.52 -8.76 -31.36
C ASN A 140 -17.84 -7.75 -30.25
N ILE A 141 -17.24 -7.90 -29.07
CA ILE A 141 -17.39 -6.97 -27.94
C ILE A 141 -16.91 -5.57 -28.36
N ILE A 142 -15.70 -5.45 -28.93
CA ILE A 142 -15.15 -4.17 -29.41
C ILE A 142 -16.04 -3.55 -30.49
N ASN A 143 -16.57 -4.34 -31.43
CA ASN A 143 -17.49 -3.87 -32.48
C ASN A 143 -18.89 -3.50 -31.96
N ILE A 144 -19.29 -3.96 -30.78
CA ILE A 144 -20.46 -3.46 -30.05
C ILE A 144 -20.09 -2.16 -29.33
N SER A 145 -19.00 -2.15 -28.54
CA SER A 145 -18.53 -0.98 -27.78
C SER A 145 -18.33 0.26 -28.65
N ARG A 146 -17.77 0.11 -29.87
CA ARG A 146 -17.61 1.22 -30.82
C ARG A 146 -18.94 1.91 -31.17
N LYS A 147 -20.02 1.15 -31.33
CA LYS A 147 -21.38 1.70 -31.63
C LYS A 147 -22.04 2.37 -30.42
N LEU A 148 -21.43 2.24 -29.24
CA LEU A 148 -21.89 2.85 -27.99
C LEU A 148 -21.07 4.10 -27.63
N LEU A 149 -20.00 4.40 -28.38
CA LEU A 149 -19.34 5.71 -28.35
C LEU A 149 -20.23 6.80 -28.98
N ASP A 150 -21.13 6.43 -29.89
CA ASP A 150 -22.16 7.31 -30.46
C ASP A 150 -23.36 7.55 -29.51
N SER A 151 -23.28 7.12 -28.24
CA SER A 151 -24.38 7.23 -27.27
C SER A 151 -24.40 8.57 -26.52
N ALA A 152 -25.58 8.95 -26.02
CA ALA A 152 -25.81 10.27 -25.43
C ALA A 152 -25.46 10.38 -23.92
N SER A 153 -24.86 9.36 -23.30
CA SER A 153 -24.38 9.38 -21.91
C SER A 153 -22.86 9.35 -21.91
N GLU A 154 -22.26 10.41 -21.39
CA GLU A 154 -20.80 10.56 -21.27
C GLU A 154 -20.19 9.45 -20.39
N GLU A 155 -20.92 9.03 -19.36
CA GLU A 155 -20.54 7.95 -18.44
C GLU A 155 -20.57 6.57 -19.11
N ALA A 156 -21.46 6.35 -20.08
CA ALA A 156 -21.50 5.15 -20.90
C ALA A 156 -20.39 5.17 -21.96
N VAL A 157 -20.20 6.29 -22.65
CA VAL A 157 -19.15 6.47 -23.67
C VAL A 157 -17.76 6.25 -23.07
N GLN A 158 -17.44 6.88 -21.94
CA GLN A 158 -16.14 6.69 -21.27
C GLN A 158 -15.93 5.23 -20.84
N ALA A 159 -16.96 4.57 -20.28
CA ALA A 159 -16.84 3.18 -19.87
C ALA A 159 -16.63 2.22 -21.07
N TRP A 160 -17.31 2.45 -22.20
CA TRP A 160 -17.08 1.67 -23.42
C TRP A 160 -15.75 1.98 -24.11
N ALA A 161 -15.20 3.19 -23.93
CA ALA A 161 -13.84 3.52 -24.35
C ALA A 161 -12.80 2.64 -23.61
N GLU A 162 -12.94 2.44 -22.29
CA GLU A 162 -12.04 1.54 -21.54
C GLU A 162 -12.10 0.09 -22.05
N VAL A 163 -13.29 -0.41 -22.40
CA VAL A 163 -13.47 -1.77 -22.96
C VAL A 163 -12.72 -1.93 -24.28
N ILE A 164 -12.71 -0.90 -25.13
CA ILE A 164 -11.96 -0.92 -26.39
C ILE A 164 -10.45 -0.85 -26.12
N LEU A 165 -9.99 -0.02 -25.18
CA LEU A 165 -8.55 0.11 -24.84
C LEU A 165 -8.00 -1.18 -24.20
N ALA A 166 -8.75 -1.80 -23.29
CA ALA A 166 -8.44 -3.13 -22.75
C ALA A 166 -8.48 -4.21 -23.85
N GLY A 167 -9.39 -4.07 -24.81
CA GLY A 167 -9.51 -4.93 -25.98
C GLY A 167 -8.31 -4.84 -26.92
N ILE A 168 -7.82 -3.63 -27.25
CA ILE A 168 -6.61 -3.41 -28.06
C ILE A 168 -5.44 -4.18 -27.47
N ARG A 169 -5.22 -4.08 -26.15
CA ARG A 169 -4.16 -4.80 -25.42
C ARG A 169 -4.23 -6.34 -25.57
N ASN A 170 -5.37 -6.90 -25.98
CA ASN A 170 -5.60 -8.33 -26.14
C ASN A 170 -5.85 -8.77 -27.60
N LEU A 171 -5.79 -7.86 -28.57
CA LEU A 171 -5.92 -8.17 -30.00
C LEU A 171 -4.59 -8.51 -30.67
N ALA A 172 -4.70 -9.09 -31.88
CA ALA A 172 -3.57 -9.27 -32.80
C ALA A 172 -3.24 -7.95 -33.52
N PRO A 173 -1.95 -7.64 -33.81
CA PRO A 173 -1.53 -6.37 -34.41
C PRO A 173 -2.26 -6.02 -35.71
N ASP A 174 -2.51 -7.01 -36.57
CA ASP A 174 -3.14 -6.78 -37.88
C ASP A 174 -4.60 -6.35 -37.75
N VAL A 175 -5.32 -6.83 -36.72
CA VAL A 175 -6.71 -6.42 -36.42
C VAL A 175 -6.75 -5.00 -35.86
N ILE A 176 -5.75 -4.61 -35.07
CA ILE A 176 -5.62 -3.24 -34.56
C ILE A 176 -5.38 -2.29 -35.75
N GLU A 177 -4.52 -2.67 -36.69
CA GLU A 177 -4.18 -1.88 -37.88
C GLU A 177 -5.30 -1.83 -38.94
N SER A 178 -6.05 -2.92 -39.14
CA SER A 178 -7.15 -2.95 -40.13
C SER A 178 -8.45 -2.36 -39.62
N ASP A 179 -8.85 -2.67 -38.38
CA ASP A 179 -10.21 -2.43 -37.91
C ASP A 179 -10.31 -1.17 -37.02
N ILE A 180 -9.26 -0.85 -36.26
CA ILE A 180 -9.29 0.16 -35.19
C ILE A 180 -8.58 1.45 -35.61
N LEU A 181 -7.30 1.38 -35.99
CA LEU A 181 -6.50 2.57 -36.32
C LEU A 181 -7.11 3.48 -37.41
N PRO A 182 -7.73 2.99 -38.50
CA PRO A 182 -8.27 3.86 -39.54
C PRO A 182 -9.38 4.80 -39.05
N SER A 183 -10.12 4.39 -38.01
CA SER A 183 -11.13 5.22 -37.34
C SER A 183 -10.45 6.30 -36.51
N ALA A 184 -9.61 5.90 -35.55
CA ALA A 184 -8.93 6.82 -34.64
C ALA A 184 -8.04 7.83 -35.40
N LEU A 185 -7.42 7.43 -36.51
CA LEU A 185 -6.62 8.34 -37.35
C LEU A 185 -7.48 9.35 -38.12
N ALA A 186 -8.74 9.04 -38.45
CA ALA A 186 -9.70 10.03 -38.97
C ALA A 186 -10.22 10.99 -37.87
N ASP A 187 -10.36 10.47 -36.64
CA ASP A 187 -10.74 11.23 -35.44
C ASP A 187 -9.66 12.24 -35.02
N SER A 188 -8.40 12.02 -35.42
CA SER A 188 -7.23 12.88 -35.14
C SER A 188 -7.08 14.14 -35.99
N GLY A 189 -8.06 14.50 -36.82
CA GLY A 189 -8.00 15.68 -37.68
C GLY A 189 -8.32 16.98 -36.93
N LEU A 190 -7.62 18.08 -37.22
CA LEU A 190 -7.88 19.40 -36.59
C LEU A 190 -9.32 19.94 -36.78
N ALA A 191 -10.07 19.39 -37.74
CA ALA A 191 -11.49 19.71 -37.95
C ALA A 191 -12.45 18.94 -37.02
N GLN A 192 -11.95 17.92 -36.29
CA GLN A 192 -12.70 17.14 -35.31
C GLN A 192 -12.64 17.81 -33.93
N PRO A 193 -13.68 17.69 -33.08
CA PRO A 193 -13.68 18.26 -31.74
C PRO A 193 -12.63 17.59 -30.82
N PRO A 194 -12.10 18.29 -29.80
CA PRO A 194 -11.03 17.77 -28.94
C PRO A 194 -11.26 16.38 -28.33
N PRO A 195 -12.47 15.99 -27.86
CA PRO A 195 -12.70 14.64 -27.34
C PRO A 195 -12.39 13.50 -28.33
N LEU A 196 -12.57 13.72 -29.63
CA LEU A 196 -12.19 12.73 -30.66
C LEU A 196 -10.67 12.68 -30.89
N ARG A 197 -9.98 13.81 -30.72
CA ARG A 197 -8.51 13.87 -30.80
C ARG A 197 -7.87 13.23 -29.55
N ILE A 198 -8.42 13.50 -28.36
CA ILE A 198 -8.11 12.81 -27.08
C ILE A 198 -8.34 11.29 -27.21
N TRP A 199 -9.48 10.87 -27.77
CA TRP A 199 -9.76 9.46 -28.04
C TRP A 199 -8.70 8.83 -28.95
N CYS A 200 -8.28 9.52 -30.02
CA CYS A 200 -7.17 9.07 -30.85
C CYS A 200 -5.90 8.85 -30.02
N CYS A 201 -5.45 9.85 -29.24
CA CYS A 201 -4.25 9.74 -28.40
C CYS A 201 -4.25 8.44 -27.60
N ARG A 202 -5.34 8.18 -26.85
CA ARG A 202 -5.51 6.96 -26.04
C ARG A 202 -5.42 5.67 -26.87
N VAL A 203 -6.01 5.65 -28.06
CA VAL A 203 -5.92 4.50 -28.98
C VAL A 203 -4.50 4.29 -29.50
N LEU A 204 -3.77 5.36 -29.85
CA LEU A 204 -2.37 5.25 -30.31
C LEU A 204 -1.44 4.71 -29.20
N GLY A 205 -1.62 5.18 -27.97
CA GLY A 205 -0.90 4.67 -26.78
C GLY A 205 -1.23 3.21 -26.46
N ALA A 206 -2.50 2.80 -26.56
CA ALA A 206 -2.87 1.39 -26.41
C ALA A 206 -2.29 0.51 -27.53
N ALA A 207 -2.29 0.99 -28.78
CA ALA A 207 -1.79 0.25 -29.94
C ALA A 207 -0.26 0.05 -29.91
N SER A 208 0.52 1.03 -29.42
CA SER A 208 1.98 0.91 -29.34
C SER A 208 2.44 -0.22 -28.42
N THR A 209 1.68 -0.55 -27.37
CA THR A 209 1.95 -1.72 -26.49
C THR A 209 1.80 -3.08 -27.20
N ARG A 210 1.31 -3.10 -28.45
CA ARG A 210 0.98 -4.33 -29.20
C ARG A 210 1.66 -4.44 -30.55
N MET A 211 2.07 -3.33 -31.14
CA MET A 211 2.66 -3.28 -32.47
C MET A 211 4.20 -3.17 -32.41
N GLU A 212 4.89 -3.60 -33.46
CA GLU A 212 6.34 -3.45 -33.58
C GLU A 212 6.73 -1.99 -33.84
N ALA A 213 7.90 -1.56 -33.32
CA ALA A 213 8.48 -0.22 -33.52
C ALA A 213 8.34 0.30 -34.97
N ARG A 214 8.64 -0.57 -35.94
CA ARG A 214 8.57 -0.25 -37.37
C ARG A 214 7.14 0.04 -37.83
N ARG A 215 6.15 -0.74 -37.39
CA ARG A 215 4.73 -0.51 -37.75
C ARG A 215 4.23 0.78 -37.10
N VAL A 216 4.55 1.02 -35.83
CA VAL A 216 4.20 2.30 -35.15
C VAL A 216 4.80 3.49 -35.91
N ARG A 217 6.09 3.44 -36.25
CA ARG A 217 6.77 4.47 -37.06
C ARG A 217 6.11 4.70 -38.41
N ASP A 218 5.87 3.62 -39.17
CA ASP A 218 5.42 3.69 -40.57
C ASP A 218 3.91 4.00 -40.69
N VAL A 219 3.10 3.69 -39.67
CA VAL A 219 1.63 3.87 -39.68
C VAL A 219 1.16 5.15 -38.97
N PHE A 220 1.63 5.46 -37.75
CA PHE A 220 1.00 6.51 -36.93
C PHE A 220 1.92 7.41 -36.08
N LEU A 221 3.23 7.14 -35.96
CA LEU A 221 4.13 7.97 -35.13
C LEU A 221 4.04 9.46 -35.49
N ARG A 222 4.08 9.81 -36.78
CA ARG A 222 3.93 11.21 -37.23
C ARG A 222 2.61 11.87 -36.83
N ARG A 223 1.54 11.09 -36.57
CA ARG A 223 0.29 11.63 -36.04
C ARG A 223 0.36 11.81 -34.53
N ALA A 224 1.01 10.90 -33.82
CA ALA A 224 1.27 11.03 -32.39
C ALA A 224 2.09 12.30 -32.08
N LEU A 225 3.19 12.55 -32.80
CA LEU A 225 3.98 13.79 -32.65
C LEU A 225 3.14 15.04 -32.98
N ALA A 226 2.34 14.99 -34.06
CA ALA A 226 1.44 16.09 -34.41
C ALA A 226 0.31 16.36 -33.38
N LEU A 227 0.00 15.41 -32.49
CA LEU A 227 -0.95 15.57 -31.37
C LEU A 227 -0.26 16.10 -30.09
N CYS A 228 1.08 16.03 -29.99
CA CYS A 228 1.85 16.80 -29.01
C CYS A 228 1.81 18.30 -29.32
N GLN A 229 1.67 18.65 -30.61
CA GLN A 229 1.62 20.02 -31.13
C GLN A 229 0.18 20.48 -31.44
N ASP A 230 -0.81 19.92 -30.74
CA ASP A 230 -2.21 20.26 -30.95
C ASP A 230 -2.55 21.66 -30.37
N THR A 231 -3.43 22.39 -31.05
CA THR A 231 -4.00 23.67 -30.59
C THR A 231 -4.80 23.61 -29.28
N ASP A 232 -5.12 22.41 -28.80
CA ASP A 232 -5.92 22.17 -27.60
C ASP A 232 -5.09 21.46 -26.52
N TRP A 233 -5.03 22.05 -25.32
CA TRP A 233 -4.17 21.59 -24.24
C TRP A 233 -4.58 20.24 -23.67
N GLU A 234 -5.88 19.87 -23.71
CA GLU A 234 -6.33 18.55 -23.25
C GLU A 234 -5.82 17.45 -24.18
N VAL A 235 -5.76 17.73 -25.49
CA VAL A 235 -5.18 16.84 -26.49
C VAL A 235 -3.67 16.68 -26.27
N ARG A 236 -2.93 17.79 -26.08
CA ARG A 236 -1.48 17.77 -25.80
C ARG A 236 -1.17 16.99 -24.52
N ALA A 237 -1.85 17.29 -23.42
CA ALA A 237 -1.69 16.57 -22.15
C ALA A 237 -2.05 15.09 -22.28
N CYS A 238 -3.12 14.74 -22.99
CA CYS A 238 -3.50 13.34 -23.22
C CYS A 238 -2.45 12.58 -24.04
N MET A 239 -1.94 13.20 -25.12
CA MET A 239 -0.89 12.63 -25.98
C MET A 239 0.42 12.46 -25.21
N CYS A 240 0.81 13.46 -24.43
CA CYS A 240 2.00 13.43 -23.57
C CYS A 240 1.99 12.20 -22.64
N ASN A 241 0.84 11.93 -21.99
CA ASN A 241 0.65 10.74 -21.14
C ASN A 241 0.77 9.39 -21.88
N GLN A 242 0.79 9.36 -23.22
CA GLN A 242 1.04 8.13 -24.01
C GLN A 242 2.49 7.99 -24.48
N LEU A 243 3.33 9.04 -24.35
CA LEU A 243 4.69 9.02 -24.89
C LEU A 243 5.57 7.93 -24.28
N ALA A 244 5.33 7.52 -23.03
CA ALA A 244 6.02 6.40 -22.40
C ALA A 244 5.74 5.06 -23.13
N ALA A 245 4.48 4.78 -23.49
CA ALA A 245 4.10 3.58 -24.23
C ALA A 245 4.62 3.59 -25.68
N LEU A 246 4.83 4.77 -26.27
CA LEU A 246 5.52 4.93 -27.55
C LEU A 246 7.03 4.69 -27.40
N ALA A 247 7.67 5.28 -26.40
CA ALA A 247 9.09 5.10 -26.11
C ALA A 247 9.45 3.63 -25.84
N GLN A 248 8.62 2.92 -25.08
CA GLN A 248 8.76 1.48 -24.84
C GLN A 248 8.73 0.67 -26.14
N CYS A 249 7.84 1.03 -27.06
CA CYS A 249 7.69 0.37 -28.35
C CYS A 249 8.86 0.67 -29.31
N LEU A 250 9.29 1.93 -29.38
CA LEU A 250 10.32 2.40 -30.30
C LEU A 250 11.76 2.05 -29.86
N GLY A 251 12.01 1.92 -28.57
CA GLY A 251 13.35 1.72 -28.01
C GLY A 251 14.22 2.98 -27.99
N PRO A 252 15.44 2.92 -27.42
CA PRO A 252 16.20 4.11 -27.03
C PRO A 252 16.62 5.00 -28.21
N GLU A 253 17.19 4.44 -29.28
CA GLU A 253 17.68 5.20 -30.44
C GLU A 253 16.57 6.04 -31.08
N MET A 254 15.39 5.43 -31.30
CA MET A 254 14.25 6.10 -31.89
C MET A 254 13.53 7.03 -30.92
N THR A 255 13.48 6.70 -29.62
CA THR A 255 12.94 7.60 -28.60
C THR A 255 13.76 8.89 -28.51
N ARG A 256 15.09 8.78 -28.52
CA ARG A 256 16.01 9.92 -28.57
C ARG A 256 15.81 10.78 -29.82
N ALA A 257 15.56 10.15 -30.98
CA ALA A 257 15.45 10.85 -32.26
C ALA A 257 14.08 11.51 -32.50
N GLU A 258 12.98 10.87 -32.06
CA GLU A 258 11.60 11.26 -32.44
C GLU A 258 10.76 11.78 -31.26
N ILE A 259 11.00 11.33 -30.02
CA ILE A 259 10.14 11.65 -28.84
C ILE A 259 10.76 12.72 -27.93
N VAL A 260 12.08 12.69 -27.70
CA VAL A 260 12.73 13.60 -26.73
C VAL A 260 12.61 15.07 -27.12
N GLY A 261 12.49 15.40 -28.42
CA GLY A 261 12.22 16.76 -28.88
C GLY A 261 10.83 17.26 -28.46
N GLU A 262 9.77 16.53 -28.79
CA GLU A 262 8.40 16.87 -28.36
C GLU A 262 8.29 16.97 -26.84
N LEU A 263 8.95 16.07 -26.10
CA LEU A 263 8.98 16.10 -24.64
C LEU A 263 9.63 17.38 -24.09
N GLN A 264 10.68 17.88 -24.73
CA GLN A 264 11.34 19.14 -24.34
C GLN A 264 10.42 20.35 -24.54
N GLU A 265 9.61 20.36 -25.59
CA GLU A 265 8.64 21.44 -25.83
C GLU A 265 7.46 21.35 -24.85
N LEU A 266 6.91 20.15 -24.63
CA LEU A 266 5.82 19.91 -23.65
C LEU A 266 6.22 20.19 -22.19
N LEU A 267 7.52 20.13 -21.86
CA LEU A 267 8.04 20.50 -20.53
C LEU A 267 8.08 22.02 -20.28
N VAL A 268 8.01 22.85 -21.33
CA VAL A 268 7.98 24.32 -21.26
C VAL A 268 6.67 24.90 -21.82
N ASP A 269 5.65 24.06 -21.99
CA ASP A 269 4.32 24.37 -22.47
C ASP A 269 3.67 25.53 -21.70
N GLU A 270 2.83 26.33 -22.35
CA GLU A 270 2.16 27.45 -21.71
C GLU A 270 1.07 27.04 -20.71
N GLU A 271 0.53 25.82 -20.81
CA GLU A 271 -0.51 25.30 -19.92
C GLU A 271 0.02 24.35 -18.84
N ARG A 272 -0.31 24.64 -17.58
CA ARG A 272 0.17 23.89 -16.39
C ARG A 272 -0.11 22.39 -16.50
N SER A 273 -1.30 22.03 -16.98
CA SER A 273 -1.73 20.63 -17.09
C SER A 273 -0.87 19.83 -18.07
N VAL A 274 -0.30 20.48 -19.09
CA VAL A 274 0.60 19.85 -20.06
C VAL A 274 2.00 19.71 -19.46
N GLN A 275 2.52 20.75 -18.79
CA GLN A 275 3.78 20.66 -18.04
C GLN A 275 3.76 19.52 -17.00
N GLU A 276 2.65 19.38 -16.27
CA GLU A 276 2.46 18.32 -15.27
C GLU A 276 2.47 16.93 -15.91
N ALA A 277 1.74 16.74 -17.02
CA ALA A 277 1.80 15.52 -17.82
C ALA A 277 3.22 15.23 -18.36
N ALA A 278 3.96 16.26 -18.80
CA ALA A 278 5.30 16.13 -19.35
C ALA A 278 6.35 15.76 -18.30
N ILE A 279 6.22 16.28 -17.07
CA ILE A 279 7.08 15.92 -15.94
C ILE A 279 6.86 14.45 -15.53
N ILE A 280 5.60 14.00 -15.48
CA ILE A 280 5.26 12.59 -15.20
C ILE A 280 5.72 11.67 -16.34
N ALA A 281 5.47 12.05 -17.60
CA ALA A 281 5.93 11.31 -18.78
C ALA A 281 7.46 11.21 -18.81
N SER A 282 8.18 12.25 -18.39
CA SER A 282 9.65 12.23 -18.27
C SER A 282 10.14 11.15 -17.30
N GLY A 283 9.49 11.00 -16.14
CA GLY A 283 9.77 9.94 -15.16
C GLY A 283 9.58 8.54 -15.74
N ALA A 284 8.53 8.33 -16.54
CA ALA A 284 8.26 7.05 -17.20
C ALA A 284 9.19 6.76 -18.40
N ILE A 285 9.48 7.76 -19.23
CA ILE A 285 10.31 7.61 -20.45
C ILE A 285 11.77 7.27 -20.11
N LEU A 286 12.28 7.70 -18.95
CA LEU A 286 13.63 7.34 -18.47
C LEU A 286 13.97 5.85 -18.62
N ASP A 287 13.03 4.96 -18.27
CA ASP A 287 13.21 3.50 -18.31
C ASP A 287 13.35 2.92 -19.73
N HIS A 288 13.20 3.76 -20.76
CA HIS A 288 13.32 3.41 -22.17
C HIS A 288 14.47 4.16 -22.88
N LEU A 289 15.22 4.98 -22.15
CA LEU A 289 16.42 5.69 -22.61
C LEU A 289 17.71 4.96 -22.19
N ASP A 290 18.70 4.97 -23.08
CA ASP A 290 20.07 4.53 -22.82
C ASP A 290 20.84 5.51 -21.90
N SER A 291 21.91 5.01 -21.28
CA SER A 291 22.69 5.74 -20.28
C SER A 291 23.35 7.03 -20.84
N ASP A 292 23.76 7.04 -22.11
CA ASP A 292 24.32 8.25 -22.72
C ASP A 292 23.23 9.30 -23.00
N THR A 293 22.03 8.90 -23.42
CA THR A 293 20.87 9.83 -23.53
C THR A 293 20.43 10.35 -22.17
N ARG A 294 20.39 9.49 -21.14
CA ARG A 294 20.08 9.88 -19.75
C ARG A 294 21.06 10.93 -19.23
N ARG A 295 22.36 10.70 -19.40
CA ARG A 295 23.44 11.59 -18.95
C ARG A 295 23.54 12.88 -19.76
N ASP A 296 23.58 12.77 -21.09
CA ASP A 296 24.00 13.89 -21.96
C ASP A 296 22.81 14.76 -22.44
N VAL A 297 21.57 14.29 -22.27
CA VAL A 297 20.36 15.01 -22.69
C VAL A 297 19.36 15.16 -21.54
N PHE A 298 18.99 14.06 -20.87
CA PHE A 298 17.94 14.11 -19.86
C PHE A 298 18.37 14.86 -18.60
N ILE A 299 19.53 14.54 -18.00
CA ILE A 299 20.02 15.22 -16.78
C ILE A 299 20.10 16.75 -16.96
N PRO A 300 20.72 17.30 -18.02
CA PRO A 300 20.69 18.74 -18.29
C PRO A 300 19.27 19.33 -18.39
N MET A 301 18.33 18.61 -19.00
CA MET A 301 16.94 19.05 -19.17
C MET A 301 16.22 19.23 -17.83
N TRP A 302 16.24 18.24 -16.93
CA TRP A 302 15.56 18.40 -15.62
C TRP A 302 16.35 19.27 -14.62
N LYS A 303 17.68 19.42 -14.78
CA LYS A 303 18.44 20.48 -14.08
C LYS A 303 17.89 21.88 -14.41
N GLY A 304 17.61 22.15 -15.70
CA GLY A 304 17.01 23.41 -16.13
C GLY A 304 15.65 23.69 -15.49
N LEU A 305 14.79 22.68 -15.35
CA LEU A 305 13.50 22.82 -14.65
C LEU A 305 13.68 23.18 -13.16
N CYS A 306 14.70 22.61 -12.51
CA CYS A 306 15.07 22.91 -11.12
C CYS A 306 15.70 24.31 -10.92
N GLU A 307 16.20 24.98 -11.96
CA GLU A 307 16.70 26.36 -11.83
C GLU A 307 15.57 27.34 -11.50
N SER A 308 14.38 27.13 -12.07
CA SER A 308 13.18 27.91 -11.76
C SER A 308 12.50 27.41 -10.48
N ARG A 309 12.78 28.08 -9.35
CA ARG A 309 12.26 27.74 -8.01
C ARG A 309 10.85 28.27 -7.72
N SER A 310 10.18 28.86 -8.71
CA SER A 310 8.85 29.45 -8.57
C SER A 310 8.08 29.31 -9.88
N GLY A 311 6.91 28.69 -9.84
CA GLY A 311 6.07 28.50 -11.02
C GLY A 311 5.07 27.35 -10.86
N PRO A 312 4.18 27.16 -11.86
CA PRO A 312 3.19 26.08 -11.86
C PRO A 312 3.83 24.68 -11.92
N HIS A 313 5.01 24.57 -12.54
CA HIS A 313 5.80 23.35 -12.73
C HIS A 313 6.46 22.82 -11.45
N VAL A 314 6.69 23.68 -10.44
CA VAL A 314 7.49 23.33 -9.24
C VAL A 314 6.86 22.20 -8.43
N ILE A 315 5.52 22.16 -8.32
CA ILE A 315 4.82 21.12 -7.54
C ILE A 315 4.86 19.76 -8.27
N PRO A 316 4.51 19.65 -9.57
CA PRO A 316 4.75 18.43 -10.34
C PRO A 316 6.20 17.95 -10.31
N LEU A 317 7.17 18.87 -10.46
CA LEU A 317 8.59 18.54 -10.43
C LEU A 317 9.05 18.05 -9.05
N ALA A 318 8.58 18.68 -7.98
CA ALA A 318 8.81 18.22 -6.61
C ALA A 318 8.17 16.86 -6.36
N HIS A 319 6.95 16.62 -6.86
CA HIS A 319 6.25 15.34 -6.70
C HIS A 319 6.99 14.18 -7.38
N GLN A 320 7.53 14.40 -8.58
CA GLN A 320 8.33 13.41 -9.32
C GLN A 320 9.83 13.39 -8.95
N PHE A 321 10.30 14.31 -8.09
CA PHE A 321 11.72 14.55 -7.82
C PHE A 321 12.50 13.29 -7.40
N GLY A 322 11.96 12.52 -6.46
CA GLY A 322 12.59 11.30 -5.94
C GLY A 322 12.64 10.16 -6.95
N GLU A 323 11.62 10.05 -7.82
CA GLU A 323 11.62 9.06 -8.90
C GLU A 323 12.67 9.43 -9.96
N LEU A 324 12.71 10.69 -10.40
CA LEU A 324 13.69 11.21 -11.35
C LEU A 324 15.14 11.05 -10.82
N LEU A 325 15.37 11.44 -9.56
CA LEU A 325 16.66 11.33 -8.88
C LEU A 325 17.09 9.87 -8.74
N TRP A 326 16.20 8.98 -8.30
CA TRP A 326 16.51 7.56 -8.15
C TRP A 326 16.75 6.88 -9.50
N LYS A 327 15.92 7.13 -10.52
CA LYS A 327 16.07 6.50 -11.84
C LYS A 327 17.34 6.92 -12.59
N SER A 328 17.81 8.15 -12.39
CA SER A 328 19.02 8.69 -13.02
C SER A 328 20.31 8.52 -12.20
N ARG A 329 20.25 7.97 -10.98
CA ARG A 329 21.37 7.89 -10.02
C ARG A 329 22.67 7.25 -10.54
N ALA A 330 22.61 6.42 -11.57
CA ALA A 330 23.78 5.75 -12.15
C ALA A 330 24.54 6.66 -13.13
N GLU A 331 23.87 7.72 -13.62
CA GLU A 331 24.38 8.70 -14.56
C GLU A 331 24.78 10.04 -13.91
N LEU A 332 24.38 10.29 -12.65
CA LEU A 332 24.70 11.52 -11.91
C LEU A 332 26.18 11.60 -11.53
N SER A 333 26.80 12.76 -11.72
CA SER A 333 28.08 13.11 -11.09
C SER A 333 27.89 13.68 -9.68
N ASP A 334 28.99 13.78 -8.91
CA ASP A 334 28.99 14.43 -7.58
C ASP A 334 28.49 15.89 -7.64
N ASP A 335 28.74 16.60 -8.76
CA ASP A 335 28.23 17.96 -9.01
C ASP A 335 26.73 17.98 -9.32
N ASP A 336 26.19 16.93 -9.95
CA ASP A 336 24.75 16.79 -10.19
C ASP A 336 24.01 16.46 -8.88
N ILE A 337 24.52 15.50 -8.10
CA ILE A 337 24.02 15.18 -6.76
C ILE A 337 24.05 16.46 -5.89
N SER A 338 25.18 17.18 -5.90
CA SER A 338 25.35 18.45 -5.18
C SER A 338 24.46 19.58 -5.69
N PHE A 339 23.92 19.51 -6.91
CA PHE A 339 22.95 20.47 -7.45
C PHE A 339 21.54 20.08 -7.00
N PHE A 340 21.13 18.83 -7.19
CA PHE A 340 19.79 18.36 -6.87
C PHE A 340 19.52 18.39 -5.35
N LEU A 341 20.51 18.13 -4.51
CA LEU A 341 20.38 18.30 -3.07
C LEU A 341 20.16 19.76 -2.67
N LYS A 342 20.84 20.73 -3.33
CA LYS A 342 20.57 22.17 -3.09
C LYS A 342 19.18 22.61 -3.55
N TYR A 343 18.61 21.94 -4.56
CA TYR A 343 17.21 22.13 -4.95
C TYR A 343 16.26 21.52 -3.89
N PHE A 344 16.49 20.28 -3.46
CA PHE A 344 15.74 19.61 -2.41
C PHE A 344 15.69 20.40 -1.09
N VAL A 345 16.85 20.88 -0.62
CA VAL A 345 16.97 21.75 0.57
C VAL A 345 16.09 22.99 0.42
N SER A 346 16.02 23.58 -0.79
CA SER A 346 15.18 24.75 -1.05
C SER A 346 13.67 24.44 -1.15
N LEU A 347 13.28 23.19 -1.42
CA LEU A 347 11.90 22.74 -1.27
C LEU A 347 11.55 22.54 0.21
N SER A 348 12.40 21.84 0.98
CA SER A 348 12.17 21.58 2.40
C SER A 348 12.20 22.82 3.29
N GLN A 349 12.88 23.89 2.85
CA GLN A 349 12.96 25.18 3.54
C GLN A 349 12.07 26.27 2.90
N SER A 350 11.14 25.90 2.01
CA SER A 350 10.22 26.84 1.35
C SER A 350 9.13 27.32 2.32
N GLU A 351 8.76 28.60 2.25
CA GLU A 351 7.55 29.12 2.90
C GLU A 351 6.27 28.39 2.44
N VAL A 352 6.27 27.86 1.20
CA VAL A 352 5.13 27.14 0.61
C VAL A 352 5.03 25.73 1.19
N GLU A 353 3.95 25.49 1.95
CA GLU A 353 3.65 24.19 2.59
C GLU A 353 3.70 23.01 1.62
N GLU A 354 3.14 23.15 0.41
CA GLU A 354 3.13 22.09 -0.60
C GLU A 354 4.55 21.67 -1.03
N TYR A 355 5.51 22.59 -1.08
CA TYR A 355 6.89 22.28 -1.46
C TYR A 355 7.58 21.48 -0.35
N ARG A 356 7.34 21.82 0.92
CA ARG A 356 7.84 21.08 2.09
C ARG A 356 7.17 19.71 2.22
N SER A 357 5.88 19.61 1.87
CA SER A 357 5.11 18.36 1.83
C SER A 357 5.71 17.38 0.81
N GLU A 358 6.01 17.84 -0.40
CA GLU A 358 6.66 16.97 -1.40
C GLU A 358 8.14 16.70 -1.06
N ALA A 359 8.86 17.62 -0.41
CA ALA A 359 10.19 17.33 0.12
C ALA A 359 10.16 16.21 1.18
N ALA A 360 9.19 16.26 2.11
CA ALA A 360 8.97 15.21 3.11
C ALA A 360 8.55 13.86 2.50
N TYR A 361 7.79 13.88 1.41
CA TYR A 361 7.45 12.67 0.64
C TYR A 361 8.67 12.05 -0.06
N ASN A 362 9.55 12.87 -0.64
CA ASN A 362 10.71 12.41 -1.41
C ASN A 362 11.97 12.13 -0.57
N PHE A 363 11.99 12.50 0.71
CA PHE A 363 13.14 12.33 1.61
C PHE A 363 13.73 10.89 1.62
N PRO A 364 12.93 9.80 1.59
CA PRO A 364 13.46 8.44 1.43
C PRO A 364 14.26 8.22 0.15
N ALA A 365 13.75 8.67 -0.99
CA ALA A 365 14.42 8.51 -2.29
C ALA A 365 15.73 9.32 -2.37
N VAL A 366 15.76 10.50 -1.73
CA VAL A 366 16.99 11.29 -1.55
C VAL A 366 18.02 10.52 -0.72
N THR A 367 17.62 10.05 0.46
CA THR A 367 18.47 9.26 1.38
C THR A 367 19.01 8.00 0.68
N GLN A 368 18.15 7.29 -0.05
CA GLN A 368 18.47 6.08 -0.79
C GLN A 368 19.40 6.36 -2.00
N THR A 369 19.33 7.55 -2.59
CA THR A 369 20.24 7.95 -3.68
C THR A 369 21.64 8.31 -3.18
N ILE A 370 21.75 9.14 -2.13
CA ILE A 370 23.07 9.55 -1.60
C ILE A 370 23.80 8.43 -0.84
N GLY A 371 23.05 7.46 -0.32
CA GLY A 371 23.55 6.43 0.57
C GLY A 371 23.84 6.95 1.99
N ALA A 372 23.69 6.07 2.98
CA ALA A 372 23.88 6.41 4.39
C ALA A 372 25.28 6.91 4.75
N THR A 373 26.30 6.69 3.91
CA THR A 373 27.67 7.19 4.12
C THR A 373 27.82 8.70 3.95
N ASN A 374 26.87 9.36 3.30
CA ASN A 374 26.96 10.78 2.92
C ASN A 374 25.82 11.64 3.52
N PHE A 375 25.14 11.14 4.55
CA PHE A 375 23.91 11.74 5.08
C PHE A 375 24.13 13.12 5.74
N ASP A 376 25.22 13.22 6.49
CA ASP A 376 25.71 14.40 7.19
C ASP A 376 26.35 15.44 6.26
N ALA A 377 26.90 15.01 5.12
CA ALA A 377 27.59 15.88 4.17
C ALA A 377 26.69 16.97 3.55
N PHE A 378 25.38 16.86 3.69
CA PHE A 378 24.38 17.78 3.10
C PHE A 378 23.35 18.33 4.10
N GLY A 379 23.52 18.09 5.40
CA GLY A 379 22.62 18.60 6.45
C GLY A 379 21.24 17.92 6.47
N LEU A 380 21.12 16.70 5.95
CA LEU A 380 19.83 15.99 5.87
C LEU A 380 19.30 15.62 7.26
N GLU A 381 20.18 15.41 8.23
CA GLU A 381 19.84 15.18 9.64
C GLU A 381 19.07 16.36 10.24
N ARG A 382 19.45 17.60 9.89
CA ARG A 382 18.72 18.79 10.33
C ARG A 382 17.39 18.95 9.60
N ILE A 383 17.34 18.61 8.30
CA ILE A 383 16.12 18.72 7.51
C ILE A 383 15.05 17.71 7.96
N ILE A 384 15.42 16.49 8.37
CA ILE A 384 14.44 15.54 8.91
C ILE A 384 13.96 15.91 10.32
N GLU A 385 14.78 16.59 11.14
CA GLU A 385 14.31 17.25 12.37
C GLU A 385 13.29 18.35 12.05
N ASP A 386 13.65 19.30 11.18
CA ASP A 386 12.80 20.45 10.81
C ASP A 386 11.46 20.01 10.17
N LEU A 387 11.45 18.99 9.31
CA LEU A 387 10.23 18.42 8.72
C LEU A 387 9.39 17.62 9.71
N ALA A 388 10.01 16.99 10.72
CA ALA A 388 9.30 16.28 11.79
C ALA A 388 8.72 17.23 12.85
N GLU A 389 9.20 18.49 12.91
CA GLU A 389 8.69 19.54 13.79
C GLU A 389 7.87 20.63 13.04
N ASP A 390 7.59 20.45 11.74
CA ASP A 390 6.96 21.45 10.88
C ASP A 390 5.61 21.95 11.42
N SER A 391 5.40 23.27 11.32
CA SER A 391 4.10 23.95 11.47
C SER A 391 2.89 23.20 10.88
N SER A 392 3.02 22.62 9.69
CA SER A 392 1.94 21.91 9.00
C SER A 392 1.84 20.45 9.42
N VAL A 393 0.61 20.09 9.81
CA VAL A 393 0.18 18.71 10.06
C VAL A 393 0.38 17.82 8.81
N GLN A 394 0.28 18.36 7.59
CA GLN A 394 0.42 17.56 6.37
C GLN A 394 1.89 17.23 6.08
N VAL A 395 2.81 18.18 6.28
CA VAL A 395 4.26 17.95 6.14
C VAL A 395 4.72 16.90 7.16
N ARG A 396 4.31 17.05 8.43
CA ARG A 396 4.61 16.06 9.47
C ARG A 396 4.02 14.67 9.16
N LYS A 397 2.84 14.58 8.54
CA LYS A 397 2.26 13.29 8.07
C LYS A 397 3.06 12.64 6.96
N ARG A 398 3.55 13.42 5.98
CA ARG A 398 4.39 12.91 4.88
C ARG A 398 5.67 12.27 5.44
N ILE A 399 6.41 12.98 6.29
CA ILE A 399 7.65 12.43 6.86
C ILE A 399 7.37 11.29 7.86
N ALA A 400 6.30 11.36 8.66
CA ALA A 400 5.87 10.28 9.55
C ALA A 400 5.55 8.97 8.82
N ALA A 401 5.05 9.03 7.59
CA ALA A 401 4.82 7.85 6.75
C ALA A 401 6.13 7.32 6.12
N GLY A 402 7.05 8.21 5.73
CA GLY A 402 8.30 7.85 5.04
C GLY A 402 9.49 7.47 5.94
N ILE A 403 9.51 7.89 7.21
CA ILE A 403 10.71 7.78 8.07
C ILE A 403 11.23 6.35 8.33
N LYS A 404 10.39 5.31 8.19
CA LYS A 404 10.88 3.91 8.23
C LYS A 404 11.83 3.58 7.08
N GLU A 405 11.57 4.09 5.89
CA GLU A 405 12.43 3.84 4.73
C GLU A 405 13.79 4.52 4.92
N VAL A 406 13.79 5.73 5.49
CA VAL A 406 15.01 6.45 5.91
C VAL A 406 15.80 5.62 6.93
N ALA A 407 15.13 5.04 7.93
CA ALA A 407 15.77 4.17 8.92
C ALA A 407 16.36 2.90 8.29
N ILE A 408 15.66 2.26 7.33
CA ILE A 408 16.14 1.07 6.61
C ILE A 408 17.39 1.39 5.77
N VAL A 409 17.45 2.56 5.13
CA VAL A 409 18.65 2.99 4.37
C VAL A 409 19.82 3.27 5.31
N LEU A 410 19.57 3.89 6.45
CA LEU A 410 20.61 4.25 7.43
C LEU A 410 21.14 3.05 8.23
N GLY A 411 20.32 2.03 8.47
CA GLY A 411 20.71 0.76 9.10
C GLY A 411 21.42 0.94 10.44
N ASP A 412 22.72 0.63 10.47
CA ASP A 412 23.59 0.68 11.66
C ASP A 412 23.88 2.08 12.21
N ARG A 413 23.37 3.13 11.55
CA ARG A 413 23.45 4.54 11.99
C ARG A 413 22.08 5.23 12.05
N ALA A 414 21.00 4.44 12.04
CA ALA A 414 19.64 4.97 12.06
C ALA A 414 19.32 5.72 13.37
N PHE A 415 19.83 5.26 14.53
CA PHE A 415 19.60 5.96 15.79
C PHE A 415 20.47 7.22 15.90
N THR A 416 21.75 7.17 15.50
CA THR A 416 22.65 8.35 15.49
C THR A 416 21.96 9.57 14.87
N TRP A 417 21.32 9.39 13.71
CA TRP A 417 20.72 10.46 12.93
C TRP A 417 19.21 10.70 13.19
N LEU A 418 18.39 9.66 13.39
CA LEU A 418 16.93 9.82 13.45
C LEU A 418 16.36 9.96 14.87
N ARG A 419 17.16 9.76 15.93
CA ARG A 419 16.69 9.81 17.33
C ARG A 419 15.87 11.05 17.68
N ALA A 420 16.20 12.22 17.12
CA ALA A 420 15.51 13.48 17.39
C ALA A 420 14.14 13.54 16.70
N ALA A 421 14.11 13.39 15.37
CA ALA A 421 12.88 13.31 14.59
C ALA A 421 11.91 12.22 15.10
N VAL A 422 12.44 11.03 15.43
CA VAL A 422 11.64 9.93 16.00
C VAL A 422 11.14 10.25 17.41
N SER A 423 11.92 10.94 18.25
CA SER A 423 11.46 11.41 19.56
C SER A 423 10.35 12.47 19.44
N SER A 424 10.45 13.35 18.44
CA SER A 424 9.40 14.33 18.12
C SER A 424 8.11 13.67 17.64
N LEU A 425 8.20 12.67 16.74
CA LEU A 425 7.04 11.92 16.26
C LEU A 425 6.39 11.02 17.33
N VAL A 426 7.16 10.49 18.31
CA VAL A 426 6.59 9.92 19.54
C VAL A 426 5.96 11.02 20.43
N GLY A 427 6.53 12.22 20.41
CA GLY A 427 6.06 13.43 21.10
C GLY A 427 4.84 14.13 20.46
N GLU A 428 4.37 13.67 19.30
CA GLU A 428 3.30 14.28 18.51
C GLU A 428 1.93 14.29 19.23
N GLN A 429 1.15 15.35 19.00
CA GLN A 429 -0.17 15.59 19.59
C GLN A 429 -1.32 15.44 18.56
N ASP A 430 -1.06 15.67 17.26
CA ASP A 430 -2.02 15.36 16.20
C ASP A 430 -2.12 13.84 15.98
N ILE A 431 -3.32 13.31 16.24
CA ILE A 431 -3.64 11.89 16.08
C ILE A 431 -3.35 11.39 14.66
N THR A 432 -3.52 12.19 13.62
CA THR A 432 -3.39 11.75 12.23
C THR A 432 -1.94 11.69 11.75
N VAL A 433 -1.04 12.51 12.32
CA VAL A 433 0.41 12.32 12.20
C VAL A 433 0.83 11.07 12.98
N PHE A 434 0.42 10.93 14.25
CA PHE A 434 0.78 9.77 15.06
C PHE A 434 0.29 8.44 14.46
N GLN A 435 -0.87 8.41 13.82
CA GLN A 435 -1.40 7.23 13.10
C GLN A 435 -0.60 6.85 11.84
N CYS A 436 0.13 7.78 11.22
CA CYS A 436 1.09 7.49 10.17
C CYS A 436 2.38 6.92 10.77
N PHE A 437 2.93 7.58 11.80
CA PHE A 437 4.18 7.17 12.45
C PHE A 437 4.10 5.83 13.17
N VAL A 438 3.04 5.59 13.97
CA VAL A 438 2.99 4.47 14.93
C VAL A 438 3.11 3.11 14.25
N LYS A 439 2.63 2.96 13.02
CA LYS A 439 2.67 1.72 12.23
C LYS A 439 4.08 1.32 11.78
N SER A 440 5.03 2.24 11.89
CA SER A 440 6.43 2.12 11.45
C SER A 440 7.40 1.84 12.60
N LEU A 441 6.94 1.86 13.85
CA LEU A 441 7.79 1.91 15.04
C LEU A 441 8.61 0.64 15.28
N ASP A 442 8.03 -0.56 15.06
CA ASP A 442 8.74 -1.85 15.19
C ASP A 442 9.97 -1.88 14.26
N THR A 443 9.79 -1.50 12.99
CA THR A 443 10.86 -1.42 11.98
C THR A 443 11.92 -0.36 12.31
N ILE A 444 11.52 0.81 12.81
CA ILE A 444 12.48 1.86 13.20
C ILE A 444 13.33 1.39 14.39
N LEU A 445 12.71 0.75 15.38
CA LEU A 445 13.40 0.20 16.55
C LEU A 445 14.29 -1.01 16.20
N GLU A 446 13.94 -1.78 15.17
CA GLU A 446 14.80 -2.82 14.62
C GLU A 446 16.14 -2.23 14.14
N GLN A 447 16.09 -1.21 13.28
CA GLN A 447 17.29 -0.54 12.76
C GLN A 447 18.09 0.12 13.89
N PHE A 448 17.40 0.81 14.81
CA PHE A 448 18.03 1.37 16.01
C PHE A 448 18.69 0.30 16.90
N SER A 449 18.24 -0.97 16.85
CA SER A 449 18.83 -2.04 17.67
C SER A 449 20.16 -2.58 17.13
N PHE A 450 20.47 -2.35 15.84
CA PHE A 450 21.76 -2.65 15.24
C PHE A 450 22.81 -1.59 15.57
N ASP A 451 22.39 -0.32 15.61
CA ASP A 451 23.20 0.86 15.91
C ASP A 451 23.95 0.75 17.26
N GLU A 452 25.25 1.09 17.27
CA GLU A 452 26.10 1.03 18.47
C GLU A 452 25.91 2.23 19.41
N ASP A 453 25.48 3.39 18.92
CA ASP A 453 25.20 4.55 19.75
C ASP A 453 23.93 4.33 20.58
N ALA A 454 22.93 3.65 20.03
CA ALA A 454 21.70 3.27 20.75
C ALA A 454 21.98 2.44 22.00
N LYS A 455 23.07 1.64 22.00
CA LYS A 455 23.49 0.80 23.13
C LYS A 455 24.25 1.58 24.21
N ARG A 456 24.56 2.86 23.97
CA ARG A 456 25.43 3.71 24.82
C ARG A 456 24.78 5.03 25.22
N ASN A 457 23.72 5.45 24.53
CA ASN A 457 23.04 6.72 24.74
C ASN A 457 21.74 6.55 25.57
N PRO A 458 21.64 7.15 26.78
CA PRO A 458 20.45 7.06 27.63
C PRO A 458 19.14 7.51 26.96
N GLN A 459 19.19 8.31 25.89
CA GLN A 459 18.00 8.70 25.12
C GLN A 459 17.26 7.50 24.52
N TYR A 460 17.94 6.36 24.30
CA TYR A 460 17.31 5.13 23.81
C TYR A 460 16.44 4.44 24.89
N ASP A 461 16.80 4.56 26.17
CA ASP A 461 15.93 4.15 27.28
C ASP A 461 14.80 5.16 27.52
N GLU A 462 15.08 6.47 27.40
CA GLU A 462 14.04 7.52 27.44
C GLU A 462 12.97 7.32 26.36
N LEU A 463 13.34 6.81 25.19
CA LEU A 463 12.45 6.44 24.10
C LEU A 463 11.48 5.31 24.49
N LEU A 464 11.92 4.26 25.18
CA LEU A 464 11.03 3.23 25.74
C LEU A 464 10.00 3.85 26.69
N TYR A 465 10.43 4.71 27.61
CA TYR A 465 9.51 5.39 28.53
C TYR A 465 8.57 6.37 27.79
N ALA A 466 8.99 6.97 26.68
CA ALA A 466 8.14 7.82 25.84
C ALA A 466 7.04 7.00 25.13
N ILE A 467 7.41 5.86 24.56
CA ILE A 467 6.49 4.89 23.95
C ILE A 467 5.46 4.40 24.98
N ILE A 468 5.89 4.01 26.19
CA ILE A 468 4.97 3.57 27.25
C ILE A 468 4.03 4.70 27.70
N ARG A 469 4.50 5.96 27.75
CA ARG A 469 3.62 7.12 27.98
C ARG A 469 2.55 7.25 26.89
N ARG A 470 2.88 7.00 25.62
CA ARG A 470 1.93 7.06 24.50
C ARG A 470 0.94 5.90 24.44
N GLU A 471 1.31 4.69 24.87
CA GLU A 471 0.34 3.60 25.06
C GLU A 471 -0.76 4.03 26.05
N ARG A 472 -0.38 4.59 27.20
CA ARG A 472 -1.33 5.05 28.21
C ARG A 472 -2.25 6.17 27.69
N ASP A 473 -1.72 7.04 26.84
CA ASP A 473 -2.52 8.07 26.18
C ASP A 473 -3.51 7.43 25.18
N CYS A 474 -3.10 6.42 24.38
CA CYS A 474 -4.01 5.62 23.54
C CYS A 474 -5.12 4.93 24.36
N ALA A 475 -4.76 4.37 25.52
CA ALA A 475 -5.65 3.59 26.39
C ALA A 475 -6.72 4.45 27.09
N THR A 476 -6.43 5.72 27.36
CA THR A 476 -7.28 6.60 28.18
C THR A 476 -7.99 7.70 27.38
N HIS A 477 -7.39 8.17 26.28
CA HIS A 477 -7.87 9.36 25.59
C HIS A 477 -8.90 9.02 24.50
N ARG A 478 -10.18 9.28 24.79
CA ARG A 478 -11.34 8.93 23.93
C ARG A 478 -11.20 9.31 22.45
N LYS A 479 -10.47 10.38 22.10
CA LYS A 479 -10.25 10.79 20.70
C LYS A 479 -9.37 9.83 19.91
N TRP A 480 -8.43 9.14 20.57
CA TRP A 480 -7.41 8.33 19.89
C TRP A 480 -7.97 6.99 19.38
N GLY A 481 -8.95 6.43 20.09
CA GLY A 481 -9.70 5.26 19.64
C GLY A 481 -8.94 3.94 19.72
N TRP A 482 -9.67 2.85 19.91
CA TRP A 482 -9.11 1.52 20.15
C TRP A 482 -8.24 0.98 19.01
N ARG A 483 -8.45 1.44 17.76
CA ARG A 483 -7.63 1.04 16.61
C ARG A 483 -6.19 1.57 16.71
N THR A 484 -6.01 2.84 17.11
CA THR A 484 -4.68 3.43 17.34
C THR A 484 -3.98 2.74 18.52
N HIS A 485 -4.73 2.35 19.55
CA HIS A 485 -4.19 1.57 20.68
C HIS A 485 -3.74 0.16 20.26
N LEU A 486 -4.51 -0.52 19.41
CA LEU A 486 -4.13 -1.80 18.83
C LEU A 486 -2.88 -1.68 17.93
N ASP A 487 -2.85 -0.68 17.04
CA ASP A 487 -1.70 -0.42 16.16
C ASP A 487 -0.43 -0.06 16.94
N MET A 488 -0.57 0.60 18.11
CA MET A 488 0.53 0.84 19.06
C MET A 488 1.02 -0.45 19.73
N LEU A 489 0.11 -1.29 20.25
CA LEU A 489 0.49 -2.55 20.91
C LEU A 489 1.10 -3.57 19.96
N ARG A 490 0.77 -3.52 18.65
CA ARG A 490 1.43 -4.33 17.61
C ARG A 490 2.93 -4.09 17.54
N GLN A 491 3.37 -2.85 17.77
CA GLN A 491 4.79 -2.46 17.72
C GLN A 491 5.61 -3.05 18.88
N TRP A 492 4.95 -3.54 19.93
CA TRP A 492 5.63 -3.99 21.16
C TRP A 492 6.16 -5.43 21.03
N LYS A 493 5.75 -6.17 20.00
CA LYS A 493 6.03 -7.60 19.79
C LYS A 493 7.51 -7.96 19.98
N HIS A 494 8.43 -7.11 19.51
CA HIS A 494 9.87 -7.35 19.55
C HIS A 494 10.62 -6.48 20.59
N PHE A 495 9.94 -5.87 21.57
CA PHE A 495 10.62 -4.99 22.55
C PHE A 495 11.66 -5.71 23.41
N SER A 496 11.47 -7.00 23.73
CA SER A 496 12.50 -7.84 24.37
C SER A 496 13.76 -8.04 23.54
N GLU A 497 13.74 -7.63 22.27
CA GLU A 497 14.86 -7.68 21.34
C GLU A 497 15.53 -6.30 21.16
N TYR A 498 14.77 -5.22 21.17
CA TYR A 498 15.29 -3.86 20.98
C TYR A 498 15.82 -3.22 22.27
N PHE A 499 15.13 -3.43 23.39
CA PHE A 499 15.42 -2.83 24.70
C PHE A 499 15.98 -3.86 25.70
N GLU A 500 16.38 -3.42 26.89
CA GLU A 500 16.85 -4.31 27.94
C GLU A 500 15.74 -5.20 28.51
N SER A 501 16.04 -6.50 28.68
CA SER A 501 15.11 -7.51 29.17
C SER A 501 14.66 -7.32 30.63
N GLU A 502 15.33 -6.46 31.40
CA GLU A 502 14.89 -6.03 32.74
C GLU A 502 13.85 -4.92 32.58
N SER A 503 14.19 -3.83 31.89
CA SER A 503 13.28 -2.71 31.55
C SER A 503 11.97 -3.15 30.90
N VAL A 504 11.99 -4.11 29.96
CA VAL A 504 10.78 -4.67 29.32
C VAL A 504 9.92 -5.47 30.29
N HIS A 505 10.53 -6.23 31.21
CA HIS A 505 9.80 -6.96 32.23
C HIS A 505 9.19 -6.01 33.27
N ASP A 506 9.94 -5.01 33.75
CA ASP A 506 9.47 -4.17 34.85
C ASP A 506 8.47 -3.09 34.41
N HIS A 507 8.52 -2.66 33.14
CA HIS A 507 7.67 -1.58 32.64
C HIS A 507 6.61 -2.03 31.62
N CYS A 508 6.90 -2.98 30.72
CA CYS A 508 5.92 -3.40 29.71
C CYS A 508 4.99 -4.51 30.22
N VAL A 509 5.50 -5.52 30.92
CA VAL A 509 4.66 -6.66 31.39
C VAL A 509 3.51 -6.20 32.32
N PRO A 510 3.69 -5.28 33.29
CA PRO A 510 2.58 -4.81 34.13
C PRO A 510 1.52 -4.05 33.33
N VAL A 511 1.90 -3.30 32.30
CA VAL A 511 0.98 -2.61 31.40
C VAL A 511 0.15 -3.62 30.61
N LEU A 512 0.78 -4.62 30.00
CA LEU A 512 0.10 -5.67 29.24
C LEU A 512 -0.87 -6.47 30.12
N PHE A 513 -0.49 -6.86 31.34
CA PHE A 513 -1.42 -7.54 32.26
C PHE A 513 -2.56 -6.63 32.75
N LYS A 514 -2.30 -5.33 32.96
CA LYS A 514 -3.37 -4.37 33.26
C LYS A 514 -4.38 -4.28 32.09
N ILE A 515 -3.93 -4.32 30.85
CA ILE A 515 -4.79 -4.36 29.66
C ILE A 515 -5.67 -5.63 29.64
N LEU A 516 -5.14 -6.80 30.02
CA LEU A 516 -5.93 -8.04 30.12
C LEU A 516 -7.06 -7.93 31.15
N SER A 517 -6.84 -7.23 32.26
CA SER A 517 -7.86 -6.97 33.28
C SER A 517 -8.83 -5.88 32.84
N ASP A 518 -8.34 -4.64 32.69
CA ASP A 518 -9.13 -3.41 32.72
C ASP A 518 -9.79 -3.07 31.37
N ASN A 519 -9.23 -3.54 30.25
CA ASN A 519 -9.77 -3.20 28.93
C ASN A 519 -11.08 -3.96 28.64
N VAL A 520 -11.83 -3.53 27.63
CA VAL A 520 -13.07 -4.19 27.17
C VAL A 520 -13.04 -4.58 25.69
N VAL A 521 -12.02 -4.14 24.94
CA VAL A 521 -11.87 -4.41 23.51
C VAL A 521 -11.06 -5.69 23.32
N ILE A 522 -11.71 -6.73 22.79
CA ILE A 522 -11.12 -8.07 22.65
C ILE A 522 -9.80 -8.05 21.82
N PRO A 523 -9.73 -7.44 20.61
CA PRO A 523 -8.47 -7.36 19.85
C PRO A 523 -7.28 -6.74 20.61
N ILE A 524 -7.53 -5.81 21.53
CA ILE A 524 -6.47 -5.20 22.35
C ILE A 524 -5.96 -6.21 23.41
N LYS A 525 -6.85 -7.01 24.01
CA LYS A 525 -6.45 -8.10 24.91
C LYS A 525 -5.71 -9.21 24.18
N GLU A 526 -6.16 -9.56 22.97
CA GLU A 526 -5.50 -10.57 22.13
C GLU A 526 -4.07 -10.14 21.76
N GLN A 527 -3.88 -8.89 21.33
CA GLN A 527 -2.53 -8.37 21.06
C GLN A 527 -1.65 -8.32 22.32
N ALA A 528 -2.24 -7.98 23.49
CA ALA A 528 -1.50 -8.02 24.75
C ALA A 528 -1.09 -9.43 25.17
N LEU A 529 -1.93 -10.45 24.91
CA LEU A 529 -1.57 -11.86 25.08
C LEU A 529 -0.45 -12.28 24.14
N GLU A 530 -0.49 -11.90 22.86
CA GLU A 530 0.58 -12.21 21.90
C GLU A 530 1.94 -11.68 22.36
N ASN A 531 1.97 -10.43 22.83
CA ASN A 531 3.18 -9.80 23.36
C ASN A 531 3.67 -10.52 24.64
N LEU A 532 2.78 -10.82 25.58
CA LEU A 532 3.13 -11.58 26.80
C LEU A 532 3.64 -13.00 26.50
N CYS A 533 3.02 -13.71 25.56
CA CYS A 533 3.48 -15.03 25.11
C CYS A 533 4.85 -14.95 24.45
N THR A 534 5.10 -13.91 23.64
CA THR A 534 6.40 -13.66 23.01
C THR A 534 7.48 -13.35 24.04
N TYR A 535 7.20 -12.46 25.00
CA TYR A 535 8.12 -12.13 26.10
C TYR A 535 8.40 -13.34 26.99
N MET A 536 7.41 -14.17 27.29
CA MET A 536 7.59 -15.41 28.06
C MET A 536 8.57 -16.38 27.39
N ARG A 537 8.70 -16.36 26.06
CA ARG A 537 9.75 -17.10 25.32
C ARG A 537 11.08 -16.34 25.30
N LYS A 538 11.06 -15.02 25.07
CA LYS A 538 12.26 -14.22 24.70
C LYS A 538 12.94 -13.41 25.82
N LEU A 539 12.34 -13.21 26.99
CA LEU A 539 12.99 -12.53 28.12
C LEU A 539 14.19 -13.36 28.63
N ARG A 540 15.33 -12.71 28.88
CA ARG A 540 16.62 -13.37 29.21
C ARG A 540 16.62 -14.06 30.58
N ARG A 541 16.11 -13.38 31.62
CA ARG A 541 16.05 -13.91 32.99
C ARG A 541 14.92 -14.92 33.11
N GLN A 542 15.23 -16.15 33.51
CA GLN A 542 14.21 -17.21 33.69
C GLN A 542 13.15 -16.79 34.72
N GLU A 543 13.53 -16.18 35.82
CA GLU A 543 12.59 -15.67 36.83
C GLU A 543 11.49 -14.77 36.22
N HIS A 544 11.84 -13.97 35.22
CA HIS A 544 10.91 -13.09 34.51
C HIS A 544 9.99 -13.90 33.59
N ARG A 545 10.51 -14.91 32.87
CA ARG A 545 9.71 -15.86 32.09
C ARG A 545 8.75 -16.67 32.97
N ASP A 546 9.24 -17.21 34.09
CA ASP A 546 8.49 -17.99 35.06
C ASP A 546 7.43 -17.14 35.79
N ARG A 547 7.65 -15.82 35.92
CA ARG A 547 6.65 -14.87 36.43
C ARG A 547 5.54 -14.62 35.40
N VAL A 548 5.87 -14.36 34.14
CA VAL A 548 4.87 -14.22 33.07
C VAL A 548 4.08 -15.53 32.88
N SER A 549 4.76 -16.68 32.91
CA SER A 549 4.14 -18.01 32.81
C SER A 549 3.14 -18.28 33.94
N ARG A 550 3.48 -17.96 35.20
CA ARG A 550 2.53 -18.04 36.31
C ARG A 550 1.35 -17.09 36.11
N MET A 551 1.59 -15.81 35.85
CA MET A 551 0.53 -14.82 35.67
C MET A 551 -0.41 -15.13 34.48
N LEU A 552 0.07 -15.83 33.44
CA LEU A 552 -0.77 -16.36 32.36
C LEU A 552 -1.57 -17.61 32.78
N ASN A 553 -1.01 -18.51 33.59
CA ASN A 553 -1.73 -19.69 34.12
C ASN A 553 -2.77 -19.30 35.19
N ASP A 554 -2.49 -18.28 36.01
CA ASP A 554 -3.41 -17.73 37.02
C ASP A 554 -4.75 -17.26 36.42
N LEU A 555 -4.78 -16.97 35.11
CA LEU A 555 -6.01 -16.64 34.36
C LEU A 555 -7.07 -17.75 34.44
N VAL A 556 -6.68 -19.02 34.63
CA VAL A 556 -7.60 -20.15 34.84
C VAL A 556 -8.40 -20.01 36.13
N MET A 557 -7.81 -19.42 37.18
CA MET A 557 -8.46 -19.27 38.49
C MET A 557 -9.37 -18.03 38.55
N ALA A 558 -9.57 -17.32 37.44
CA ALA A 558 -10.36 -16.10 37.42
C ALA A 558 -11.87 -16.36 37.54
N HIS A 559 -12.53 -15.63 38.44
CA HIS A 559 -13.98 -15.66 38.64
C HIS A 559 -14.77 -15.42 37.34
N SER A 560 -14.30 -14.49 36.50
CA SER A 560 -14.94 -14.17 35.22
C SER A 560 -14.49 -15.12 34.11
N TYR A 561 -15.47 -15.77 33.45
CA TYR A 561 -15.20 -16.60 32.27
C TYR A 561 -14.60 -15.78 31.10
N HIS A 562 -14.89 -14.48 31.03
CA HIS A 562 -14.24 -13.55 30.08
C HIS A 562 -12.73 -13.36 30.33
N THR A 563 -12.24 -13.71 31.52
CA THR A 563 -10.81 -13.75 31.85
C THR A 563 -10.26 -15.17 31.64
N ARG A 564 -10.97 -16.23 32.06
CA ARG A 564 -10.54 -17.61 31.83
C ARG A 564 -10.43 -17.97 30.34
N ILE A 565 -11.27 -17.39 29.47
CA ILE A 565 -11.17 -17.59 28.02
C ILE A 565 -9.88 -16.98 27.43
N LEU A 566 -9.24 -16.01 28.10
CA LEU A 566 -7.94 -15.46 27.70
C LEU A 566 -6.81 -16.48 27.87
N PHE A 567 -6.92 -17.41 28.83
CA PHE A 567 -6.01 -18.56 28.94
C PHE A 567 -6.13 -19.48 27.73
N MET A 568 -7.35 -19.71 27.21
CA MET A 568 -7.54 -20.49 25.98
C MET A 568 -6.94 -19.78 24.75
N THR A 569 -7.05 -18.45 24.67
CA THR A 569 -6.38 -17.66 23.64
C THR A 569 -4.85 -17.72 23.78
N ALA A 570 -4.30 -17.64 25.00
CA ALA A 570 -2.87 -17.85 25.24
C ALA A 570 -2.43 -19.26 24.80
N CYS A 571 -3.20 -20.30 25.11
CA CYS A 571 -2.93 -21.66 24.66
C CYS A 571 -2.92 -21.77 23.13
N LYS A 572 -3.87 -21.12 22.42
CA LYS A 572 -3.86 -21.02 20.96
C LYS A 572 -2.55 -20.38 20.47
N ILE A 573 -2.21 -19.20 20.97
CA ILE A 573 -1.01 -18.44 20.56
C ILE A 573 0.27 -19.27 20.78
N LEU A 574 0.37 -20.00 21.89
CA LEU A 574 1.53 -20.83 22.21
C LEU A 574 1.57 -22.11 21.37
N LEU A 575 0.42 -22.70 21.03
CA LEU A 575 0.33 -23.79 20.05
C LEU A 575 0.64 -23.32 18.62
N GLU A 576 0.48 -22.04 18.31
CA GLU A 576 0.87 -21.45 17.02
C GLU A 576 2.35 -21.01 16.98
N THR A 577 2.95 -20.59 18.11
CA THR A 577 4.30 -19.98 18.16
C THR A 577 5.40 -20.79 18.85
N SER A 578 5.10 -21.56 19.90
CA SER A 578 6.11 -22.28 20.71
C SER A 578 6.34 -23.72 20.25
N SER A 579 7.39 -24.39 20.75
CA SER A 579 7.52 -25.86 20.63
C SER A 579 6.47 -26.59 21.46
N MET A 580 6.18 -27.84 21.11
CA MET A 580 5.24 -28.68 21.88
C MET A 580 5.85 -29.09 23.23
N ARG A 581 7.19 -29.15 23.33
CA ARG A 581 7.91 -29.33 24.60
C ARG A 581 7.63 -28.16 25.55
N PHE A 582 7.79 -26.92 25.09
CA PHE A 582 7.51 -25.71 25.87
C PHE A 582 6.04 -25.61 26.30
N PHE A 583 5.09 -25.91 25.40
CA PHE A 583 3.67 -25.93 25.75
C PHE A 583 3.35 -26.93 26.87
N LYS A 584 4.01 -28.10 26.87
CA LYS A 584 3.87 -29.10 27.94
C LYS A 584 4.59 -28.75 29.23
N GLU A 585 5.73 -28.05 29.15
CA GLU A 585 6.48 -27.55 30.31
C GLU A 585 5.68 -26.49 31.09
N HIS A 586 4.88 -25.66 30.39
CA HIS A 586 4.28 -24.45 30.98
C HIS A 586 2.74 -24.37 30.99
N PHE A 587 1.97 -25.10 30.16
CA PHE A 587 0.51 -24.89 30.00
C PHE A 587 -0.34 -26.16 29.94
N PHE A 588 0.21 -27.31 29.54
CA PHE A 588 -0.59 -28.50 29.19
C PHE A 588 -1.42 -29.09 30.33
N VAL A 589 -1.01 -28.97 31.60
CA VAL A 589 -1.82 -29.44 32.75
C VAL A 589 -3.09 -28.59 32.87
N ASN A 590 -2.92 -27.29 33.06
CA ASN A 590 -4.02 -26.33 33.14
C ASN A 590 -4.91 -26.35 31.89
N PHE A 591 -4.34 -26.57 30.69
CA PHE A 591 -5.11 -26.77 29.45
C PHE A 591 -6.06 -27.97 29.51
N LEU A 592 -5.64 -29.09 30.11
CA LEU A 592 -6.51 -30.26 30.29
C LEU A 592 -7.60 -29.99 31.33
N GLU A 593 -7.28 -29.31 32.43
CA GLU A 593 -8.26 -28.95 33.48
C GLU A 593 -9.43 -28.10 32.95
N MET A 594 -9.24 -27.38 31.84
CA MET A 594 -10.32 -26.60 31.19
C MET A 594 -11.48 -27.46 30.64
N CYS A 595 -11.34 -28.78 30.52
CA CYS A 595 -12.46 -29.65 30.17
C CYS A 595 -13.53 -29.70 31.27
N HIS A 596 -13.18 -29.32 32.50
CA HIS A 596 -14.09 -29.24 33.64
C HIS A 596 -14.57 -27.80 33.94
N ASP A 597 -14.27 -26.81 33.09
CA ASP A 597 -14.77 -25.44 33.30
C ASP A 597 -16.31 -25.43 33.28
N PRO A 598 -17.00 -24.83 34.27
CA PRO A 598 -18.46 -24.80 34.30
C PRO A 598 -19.10 -24.10 33.09
N VAL A 599 -18.37 -23.24 32.36
CA VAL A 599 -18.89 -22.49 31.22
C VAL A 599 -18.56 -23.17 29.89
N ALA A 600 -19.60 -23.65 29.19
CA ALA A 600 -19.48 -24.35 27.91
C ALA A 600 -18.66 -23.60 26.84
N ASN A 601 -18.75 -22.27 26.79
CA ASN A 601 -17.94 -21.44 25.87
C ASN A 601 -16.43 -21.65 26.02
N ILE A 602 -15.94 -22.06 27.20
CA ILE A 602 -14.52 -22.35 27.44
C ILE A 602 -14.19 -23.78 27.00
N ARG A 603 -15.06 -24.75 27.32
CA ARG A 603 -14.95 -26.14 26.83
C ARG A 603 -14.96 -26.20 25.29
N LEU A 604 -15.81 -25.41 24.63
CA LEU A 604 -15.80 -25.21 23.17
C LEU A 604 -14.46 -24.70 22.62
N ARG A 605 -13.78 -23.77 23.33
CA ARG A 605 -12.43 -23.32 22.93
C ARG A 605 -11.38 -24.40 23.13
N MET A 606 -11.54 -25.27 24.13
CA MET A 606 -10.66 -26.44 24.30
C MET A 606 -10.87 -27.43 23.15
N VAL A 607 -12.12 -27.79 22.85
CA VAL A 607 -12.49 -28.70 21.74
C VAL A 607 -11.87 -28.24 20.41
N ALA A 608 -11.90 -26.93 20.12
CA ALA A 608 -11.28 -26.37 18.92
C ALA A 608 -9.74 -26.52 18.85
N LEU A 609 -9.05 -26.65 19.99
CA LEU A 609 -7.59 -26.80 20.06
C LEU A 609 -7.12 -28.26 20.19
N LEU A 610 -7.97 -29.17 20.67
CA LEU A 610 -7.69 -30.60 20.75
C LEU A 610 -7.00 -31.22 19.51
N PRO A 611 -7.45 -31.00 18.25
CA PRO A 611 -6.78 -31.58 17.08
C PRO A 611 -5.35 -31.05 16.90
N VAL A 612 -5.09 -29.78 17.22
CA VAL A 612 -3.75 -29.17 17.13
C VAL A 612 -2.81 -29.80 18.16
N VAL A 613 -3.28 -29.95 19.41
CA VAL A 613 -2.55 -30.65 20.48
C VAL A 613 -2.28 -32.10 20.09
N ARG A 614 -3.31 -32.84 19.67
CA ARG A 614 -3.24 -34.26 19.30
C ARG A 614 -2.33 -34.54 18.11
N LYS A 615 -2.26 -33.63 17.13
CA LYS A 615 -1.39 -33.75 15.95
C LYS A 615 0.09 -33.44 16.26
N ARG A 616 0.39 -32.70 17.34
CA ARG A 616 1.78 -32.31 17.72
C ARG A 616 2.47 -33.23 18.74
N LEU A 617 1.79 -34.25 19.28
CA LEU A 617 2.41 -35.19 20.22
C LEU A 617 3.35 -36.19 19.50
N LYS A 618 4.61 -36.24 19.92
CA LYS A 618 5.67 -37.10 19.35
C LYS A 618 5.52 -38.54 19.89
N LEU A 619 4.95 -39.44 19.09
CA LEU A 619 4.61 -40.81 19.50
C LEU A 619 5.61 -41.83 18.93
N PRO A 620 5.99 -42.88 19.69
CA PRO A 620 5.39 -43.35 20.95
C PRO A 620 5.94 -42.69 22.23
N GLN A 621 6.93 -41.79 22.15
CA GLN A 621 7.63 -41.21 23.30
C GLN A 621 6.69 -40.49 24.28
N GLU A 622 5.64 -39.87 23.76
CA GLU A 622 4.72 -38.99 24.52
C GLU A 622 3.38 -39.67 24.84
N SER A 623 3.35 -41.00 24.89
CA SER A 623 2.16 -41.82 25.17
C SER A 623 1.43 -41.43 26.46
N ALA A 624 2.16 -41.06 27.53
CA ALA A 624 1.56 -40.59 28.78
C ALA A 624 0.85 -39.22 28.66
N ALA A 625 1.29 -38.35 27.74
CA ALA A 625 0.60 -37.09 27.44
C ALA A 625 -0.63 -37.35 26.56
N LEU A 626 -0.53 -38.29 25.60
CA LEU A 626 -1.68 -38.75 24.82
C LEU A 626 -2.75 -39.38 25.72
N GLN A 627 -2.37 -40.17 26.73
CA GLN A 627 -3.32 -40.78 27.65
C GLN A 627 -4.15 -39.72 28.38
N ARG A 628 -3.52 -38.71 28.98
CA ARG A 628 -4.24 -37.62 29.67
C ARG A 628 -5.10 -36.77 28.74
N LEU A 629 -4.67 -36.60 27.48
CA LEU A 629 -5.48 -35.95 26.46
C LEU A 629 -6.73 -36.79 26.12
N ASN A 630 -6.57 -38.11 25.97
CA ASN A 630 -7.68 -39.03 25.73
C ASN A 630 -8.63 -39.15 26.94
N GLU A 631 -8.13 -39.01 28.17
CA GLU A 631 -8.94 -38.94 29.40
C GLU A 631 -9.86 -37.70 29.37
N ALA A 632 -9.30 -36.50 29.16
CA ALA A 632 -10.08 -35.26 29.04
C ALA A 632 -11.04 -35.24 27.83
N VAL A 633 -10.66 -35.89 26.72
CA VAL A 633 -11.56 -36.11 25.57
C VAL A 633 -12.71 -37.06 25.92
N GLY A 634 -12.45 -38.08 26.74
CA GLY A 634 -13.47 -38.99 27.25
C GLY A 634 -14.54 -38.24 28.04
N ASP A 635 -14.12 -37.39 28.99
CA ASP A 635 -15.05 -36.59 29.77
C ASP A 635 -15.88 -35.63 28.91
N LEU A 636 -15.28 -34.97 27.91
CA LEU A 636 -16.01 -34.13 26.93
C LEU A 636 -16.95 -34.92 25.99
N LEU A 637 -16.82 -36.25 25.92
CA LEU A 637 -17.68 -37.13 25.11
C LEU A 637 -18.75 -37.86 25.93
N THR A 638 -18.56 -38.07 27.24
CA THR A 638 -19.46 -38.90 28.06
C THR A 638 -20.00 -38.22 29.31
N HIS A 639 -19.42 -37.09 29.73
CA HIS A 639 -19.77 -36.40 30.99
C HIS A 639 -20.08 -34.91 30.83
N ASP A 640 -19.97 -34.35 29.62
CA ASP A 640 -20.47 -33.00 29.34
C ASP A 640 -22.01 -32.98 29.36
N GLY A 641 -22.59 -31.84 29.76
CA GLY A 641 -24.04 -31.61 29.81
C GLY A 641 -24.50 -30.48 28.89
N ASP A 642 -23.60 -29.91 28.07
CA ASP A 642 -23.93 -28.88 27.09
C ASP A 642 -23.94 -29.45 25.68
N ARG A 643 -25.15 -29.45 25.08
CA ARG A 643 -25.44 -29.95 23.73
C ARG A 643 -24.51 -29.39 22.65
N ASP A 644 -24.08 -28.15 22.76
CA ASP A 644 -23.26 -27.52 21.73
C ASP A 644 -21.79 -27.95 21.87
N VAL A 645 -21.33 -28.32 23.09
CA VAL A 645 -20.06 -29.03 23.31
C VAL A 645 -20.13 -30.48 22.84
N GLU A 646 -21.16 -31.23 23.23
CA GLU A 646 -21.40 -32.62 22.77
C GLU A 646 -21.34 -32.69 21.23
N ARG A 647 -22.04 -31.75 20.56
CA ARG A 647 -22.07 -31.65 19.11
C ARG A 647 -20.71 -31.30 18.52
N ALA A 648 -20.03 -30.28 19.05
CA ALA A 648 -18.72 -29.88 18.54
C ALA A 648 -17.69 -31.03 18.67
N MET A 649 -17.76 -31.79 19.77
CA MET A 649 -16.89 -32.94 20.03
C MET A 649 -17.25 -34.13 19.12
N THR A 650 -18.54 -34.40 18.90
CA THR A 650 -19.03 -35.42 17.96
C THR A 650 -18.62 -35.10 16.51
N ASP A 651 -18.83 -33.86 16.06
CA ASP A 651 -18.44 -33.38 14.73
C ASP A 651 -16.91 -33.47 14.54
N LEU A 652 -16.13 -33.18 15.58
CA LEU A 652 -14.66 -33.30 15.57
C LEU A 652 -14.20 -34.76 15.43
N VAL A 653 -14.75 -35.68 16.22
CA VAL A 653 -14.46 -37.13 16.11
C VAL A 653 -14.85 -37.66 14.73
N GLY A 654 -16.02 -37.26 14.21
CA GLY A 654 -16.47 -37.63 12.87
C GLY A 654 -15.53 -37.14 11.76
N LYS A 655 -15.11 -35.87 11.80
CA LYS A 655 -14.17 -35.27 10.83
C LYS A 655 -12.79 -35.92 10.85
N LEU A 656 -12.27 -36.26 12.04
CA LEU A 656 -10.94 -36.87 12.15
C LEU A 656 -10.94 -38.35 11.77
N ASN A 657 -11.98 -39.11 12.11
CA ASN A 657 -12.09 -40.52 11.72
C ASN A 657 -12.43 -40.71 10.23
N SER A 658 -12.96 -39.68 9.55
CA SER A 658 -13.18 -39.67 8.08
C SER A 658 -12.03 -39.06 7.27
N SER A 659 -11.00 -38.53 7.94
CA SER A 659 -9.77 -38.08 7.28
C SER A 659 -8.99 -39.26 6.68
N PRO A 660 -8.30 -39.10 5.53
CA PRO A 660 -7.36 -40.10 5.02
C PRO A 660 -6.27 -40.48 6.03
N GLU A 661 -5.87 -39.55 6.92
CA GLU A 661 -4.93 -39.83 8.02
C GLU A 661 -5.55 -40.72 9.11
N GLY A 662 -6.87 -40.64 9.33
CA GLY A 662 -7.60 -41.34 10.40
C GLY A 662 -8.17 -42.71 10.01
N ALA A 663 -8.25 -43.01 8.71
CA ALA A 663 -8.72 -44.29 8.19
C ALA A 663 -7.73 -45.46 8.37
N GLU A 664 -6.46 -45.17 8.68
CA GLU A 664 -5.45 -46.17 8.99
C GLU A 664 -5.71 -46.84 10.37
N PRO A 665 -5.48 -48.16 10.54
CA PRO A 665 -5.63 -48.82 11.82
C PRO A 665 -4.80 -48.16 12.94
N GLY A 666 -5.48 -47.76 14.01
CA GLY A 666 -4.88 -47.07 15.16
C GLY A 666 -4.60 -45.57 14.98
N ALA A 667 -5.02 -44.96 13.85
CA ALA A 667 -4.77 -43.56 13.52
C ALA A 667 -5.97 -42.60 13.72
N GLY A 668 -7.16 -43.11 14.04
CA GLY A 668 -8.30 -42.28 14.47
C GLY A 668 -7.96 -41.41 15.69
N PHE A 669 -8.81 -40.43 16.02
CA PHE A 669 -8.48 -39.36 16.98
C PHE A 669 -7.97 -39.85 18.36
N LEU A 670 -8.67 -40.84 18.95
CA LEU A 670 -8.31 -41.50 20.21
C LEU A 670 -7.23 -42.59 20.07
N GLY A 671 -6.80 -42.91 18.84
CA GLY A 671 -5.82 -43.94 18.53
C GLY A 671 -4.40 -43.61 19.02
N THR A 672 -3.52 -44.61 19.00
CA THR A 672 -2.16 -44.53 19.59
C THR A 672 -1.06 -44.12 18.61
N ARG A 673 -1.39 -43.88 17.33
CA ARG A 673 -0.42 -43.56 16.28
C ARG A 673 -0.16 -42.05 16.14
N GLY A 674 1.05 -41.70 15.70
CA GLY A 674 1.42 -40.32 15.35
C GLY A 674 0.64 -39.80 14.15
N LEU A 675 0.36 -38.49 14.16
CA LEU A 675 -0.33 -37.77 13.07
C LEU A 675 0.49 -36.57 12.57
N THR A 676 1.74 -36.40 13.01
CA THR A 676 2.63 -35.32 12.55
C THR A 676 2.97 -35.48 11.07
N THR A 677 3.40 -34.38 10.44
CA THR A 677 4.05 -34.42 9.12
C THR A 677 5.51 -33.96 9.28
N ASP A 678 6.41 -34.43 8.43
CA ASP A 678 7.85 -34.10 8.50
C ASP A 678 8.11 -32.58 8.54
N SER A 679 7.29 -31.79 7.86
CA SER A 679 7.36 -30.32 7.86
C SER A 679 6.96 -29.71 9.22
N GLN A 680 5.93 -30.27 9.86
CA GLN A 680 5.48 -29.83 11.18
C GLN A 680 6.47 -30.20 12.28
N ASP A 681 7.11 -31.37 12.20
CA ASP A 681 8.17 -31.78 13.14
C ASP A 681 9.48 -31.00 12.94
N GLN A 682 9.78 -30.54 11.71
CA GLN A 682 10.88 -29.60 11.46
C GLN A 682 10.62 -28.23 12.09
N LEU A 683 9.42 -27.67 11.92
CA LEU A 683 9.03 -26.39 12.53
C LEU A 683 9.00 -26.46 14.07
N ASP A 684 8.55 -27.59 14.65
CA ASP A 684 8.59 -27.80 16.09
C ASP A 684 10.02 -27.81 16.63
N ARG A 685 10.94 -28.49 15.93
CA ARG A 685 12.36 -28.55 16.29
C ARG A 685 13.05 -27.19 16.20
N GLN A 686 12.78 -26.40 15.16
CA GLN A 686 13.35 -25.04 15.04
C GLN A 686 12.96 -24.13 16.22
N ARG A 687 11.75 -24.29 16.75
CA ARG A 687 11.29 -23.57 17.95
C ARG A 687 11.93 -24.10 19.22
N GLU A 688 12.10 -25.41 19.32
CA GLU A 688 12.80 -26.06 20.44
C GLU A 688 14.28 -25.61 20.48
N GLU A 689 14.93 -25.47 19.33
CA GLU A 689 16.29 -24.92 19.17
C GLU A 689 16.37 -23.39 19.43
N GLU A 690 15.33 -22.61 19.10
CA GLU A 690 15.21 -21.19 19.51
C GLU A 690 15.10 -21.07 21.04
N GLU A 691 14.21 -21.86 21.64
CA GLU A 691 13.88 -21.81 23.07
C GLU A 691 15.05 -22.30 23.93
N ASP A 692 15.72 -23.39 23.55
CA ASP A 692 16.92 -23.86 24.26
C ASP A 692 18.12 -22.93 24.05
N ARG A 693 18.24 -22.23 22.92
CA ARG A 693 19.27 -21.17 22.74
C ARG A 693 19.05 -20.01 23.73
N ILE A 694 17.82 -19.52 23.87
CA ILE A 694 17.48 -18.45 24.83
C ILE A 694 17.63 -18.93 26.29
N LYS A 695 17.40 -20.22 26.56
CA LYS A 695 17.75 -20.84 27.86
C LYS A 695 19.29 -20.93 28.06
N ALA A 696 20.08 -21.13 27.00
CA ALA A 696 21.53 -21.34 27.04
C ALA A 696 22.40 -20.05 27.00
N GLU A 697 21.90 -18.93 26.46
CA GLU A 697 22.58 -17.61 26.48
C GLU A 697 22.96 -17.14 27.91
N ARG A 698 22.37 -17.75 28.94
CA ARG A 698 22.68 -17.58 30.37
C ARG A 698 24.03 -18.16 30.81
N GLY A 699 24.70 -18.94 29.95
CA GLY A 699 25.92 -19.70 30.29
C GLY A 699 27.22 -18.89 30.30
N CYS A 700 27.22 -17.70 29.70
CA CYS A 700 28.33 -16.74 29.77
C CYS A 700 27.94 -15.58 30.70
N GLY A 701 28.85 -15.21 31.60
CA GLY A 701 28.54 -14.41 32.79
C GLY A 701 28.31 -12.91 32.56
N GLU A 702 28.09 -12.21 33.67
CA GLU A 702 27.59 -10.83 33.77
C GLU A 702 28.59 -9.72 33.32
N ASP A 703 29.67 -10.08 32.62
CA ASP A 703 30.72 -9.17 32.14
C ASP A 703 30.50 -8.72 30.68
N GLY A 704 29.70 -7.66 30.49
CA GLY A 704 29.87 -6.67 29.41
C GLY A 704 29.89 -7.11 27.94
N ALA A 705 29.49 -8.35 27.61
CA ALA A 705 29.56 -8.87 26.24
C ALA A 705 28.53 -8.22 25.29
N PRO A 706 28.89 -7.87 24.05
CA PRO A 706 28.01 -7.15 23.12
C PRO A 706 26.82 -7.99 22.64
N ARG A 707 25.77 -7.31 22.16
CA ARG A 707 24.56 -7.93 21.58
C ARG A 707 24.88 -8.76 20.33
N VAL A 708 25.18 -10.06 20.49
CA VAL A 708 25.21 -11.00 19.37
C VAL A 708 23.77 -11.36 18.98
N ARG A 709 23.28 -10.85 17.85
CA ARG A 709 22.12 -11.40 17.14
C ARG A 709 22.58 -12.29 15.99
N ALA A 710 21.74 -13.25 15.62
CA ALA A 710 21.95 -14.06 14.42
C ALA A 710 21.73 -13.20 13.16
N THR A 711 22.69 -13.22 12.24
CA THR A 711 22.51 -12.65 10.89
C THR A 711 21.69 -13.61 10.04
N SER A 712 20.66 -13.09 9.37
CA SER A 712 20.08 -13.71 8.19
C SER A 712 20.98 -13.37 6.99
N ASP A 713 21.87 -14.29 6.62
CA ASP A 713 22.94 -14.04 5.63
C ASP A 713 22.43 -13.75 4.19
N ILE A 714 22.05 -12.51 3.92
CA ILE A 714 21.83 -12.01 2.56
C ILE A 714 23.20 -11.73 1.92
N LYS A 715 23.66 -12.71 1.13
CA LYS A 715 25.02 -12.78 0.60
C LYS A 715 25.26 -11.83 -0.59
N ARG A 716 25.77 -10.62 -0.30
CA ARG A 716 26.38 -9.71 -1.29
C ARG A 716 27.88 -9.59 -0.99
N GLY A 717 28.77 -9.59 -1.98
CA GLY A 717 30.21 -9.61 -1.68
C GLY A 717 31.14 -9.12 -2.79
N SER A 718 32.35 -8.73 -2.39
CA SER A 718 33.52 -8.61 -3.26
C SER A 718 34.85 -8.60 -2.48
N LEU A 719 35.73 -9.54 -2.85
CA LEU A 719 37.20 -9.48 -2.98
C LEU A 719 38.15 -8.75 -2.00
N SER A 720 39.34 -9.36 -1.87
CA SER A 720 40.62 -8.88 -1.29
C SER A 720 40.76 -8.88 0.26
N GLY A 721 41.91 -9.21 0.84
CA GLY A 721 43.08 -9.89 0.24
C GLY A 721 44.37 -9.89 1.11
N THR A 722 44.86 -11.08 1.53
CA THR A 722 46.12 -11.32 2.28
C THR A 722 46.14 -10.74 3.73
N SER A 723 46.93 -11.16 4.75
CA SER A 723 47.87 -12.29 4.98
C SER A 723 48.20 -12.39 6.51
N SER A 724 48.52 -13.53 7.17
CA SER A 724 48.40 -14.96 6.80
C SER A 724 48.70 -15.96 7.95
N LYS A 725 49.97 -16.09 8.36
CA LYS A 725 50.56 -17.09 9.32
C LYS A 725 50.33 -16.73 10.80
N ALA A 726 50.27 -17.65 11.78
CA ALA A 726 50.23 -19.13 11.78
C ALA A 726 49.77 -19.67 13.16
N SER A 727 49.46 -20.97 13.24
CA SER A 727 49.10 -21.74 14.46
C SER A 727 50.11 -22.90 14.68
N PRO A 728 49.95 -23.84 15.63
CA PRO A 728 49.42 -23.76 17.02
C PRO A 728 50.29 -24.56 18.04
N LYS A 729 49.93 -24.50 19.34
CA LYS A 729 49.88 -25.58 20.38
C LYS A 729 50.04 -24.97 21.79
N ALA A 730 49.13 -25.16 22.75
CA ALA A 730 48.63 -26.39 23.40
C ALA A 730 49.58 -26.95 24.48
N GLY A 731 49.15 -26.88 25.74
CA GLY A 731 49.87 -27.34 26.94
C GLY A 731 48.94 -27.40 28.16
N ALA A 732 49.06 -28.46 28.97
CA ALA A 732 48.11 -28.85 30.02
C ALA A 732 48.39 -28.20 31.40
N PRO A 733 47.53 -28.37 32.43
CA PRO A 733 47.58 -27.66 33.73
C PRO A 733 48.19 -28.58 34.83
N PRO A 734 47.81 -28.52 36.13
CA PRO A 734 47.51 -27.40 37.06
C PRO A 734 48.42 -27.42 38.32
N ASN A 735 48.41 -26.37 39.17
CA ASN A 735 48.32 -26.57 40.64
C ASN A 735 48.05 -25.34 41.54
N ASN A 736 47.39 -25.65 42.66
CA ASN A 736 47.26 -24.94 43.94
C ASN A 736 48.33 -23.90 44.34
N ARG A 737 47.90 -22.81 45.02
CA ARG A 737 47.96 -22.73 46.52
C ARG A 737 47.23 -21.55 47.19
N ARG A 738 46.75 -21.86 48.40
CA ARG A 738 46.09 -21.00 49.42
C ARG A 738 46.86 -19.72 49.82
N LYS A 739 46.11 -18.67 50.19
CA LYS A 739 46.10 -17.94 51.50
C LYS A 739 45.17 -16.70 51.33
N SER A 740 44.08 -16.45 52.08
CA SER A 740 43.76 -16.43 53.54
C SER A 740 44.08 -15.09 54.22
N LEU A 741 43.22 -14.70 55.18
CA LEU A 741 43.15 -13.41 55.93
C LEU A 741 42.37 -12.30 55.18
N GLY A 742 41.44 -11.55 55.80
CA GLY A 742 40.77 -11.76 57.09
C GLY A 742 40.30 -10.46 57.78
N ILE A 743 39.14 -10.50 58.47
CA ILE A 743 38.58 -9.45 59.37
C ILE A 743 38.08 -8.17 58.64
N GLY A 744 36.93 -7.55 58.94
CA GLY A 744 35.79 -7.97 59.78
C GLY A 744 35.11 -6.80 60.52
N LEU A 745 33.75 -6.76 60.52
CA LEU A 745 32.86 -5.90 61.35
C LEU A 745 32.91 -4.37 61.07
N SER A 746 31.91 -3.53 61.39
CA SER A 746 30.43 -3.67 61.52
C SER A 746 29.78 -2.29 61.74
N SER A 747 28.48 -2.11 61.40
CA SER A 747 27.56 -1.02 61.91
C SER A 747 27.91 0.47 61.64
N SER A 748 27.00 1.45 61.60
CA SER A 748 25.53 1.47 61.45
C SER A 748 25.00 2.90 61.16
N SER A 749 23.77 2.98 60.61
CA SER A 749 22.72 4.00 60.87
C SER A 749 22.87 5.51 60.54
N SER A 750 21.81 6.02 59.88
CA SER A 750 20.97 7.20 60.23
C SER A 750 21.24 8.65 59.71
N VAL A 751 20.24 9.14 58.93
CA VAL A 751 19.38 10.36 59.18
C VAL A 751 19.71 11.74 58.54
N MET A 752 18.73 12.23 57.74
CA MET A 752 18.31 13.62 57.39
C MET A 752 19.32 14.58 56.69
N LYS A 753 18.98 15.34 55.64
CA LYS A 753 17.86 16.29 55.28
C LYS A 753 18.01 17.73 55.83
N THR A 754 18.52 18.64 54.99
CA THR A 754 18.22 20.10 54.83
C THR A 754 19.12 20.66 53.72
N SER A 755 18.93 21.83 53.10
CA SER A 755 17.73 22.56 52.60
C SER A 755 18.21 23.71 51.67
N THR A 756 17.30 24.36 50.90
CA THR A 756 17.37 25.78 50.42
C THR A 756 18.76 26.41 50.10
N GLY A 757 19.15 26.80 48.87
CA GLY A 757 18.39 27.34 47.74
C GLY A 757 18.57 28.87 47.60
N GLN A 758 18.77 29.40 46.40
CA GLN A 758 18.63 30.84 46.10
C GLN A 758 18.46 31.13 44.59
N LEU A 759 17.81 32.25 44.27
CA LEU A 759 17.59 32.80 42.92
C LEU A 759 18.61 33.91 42.63
N LEU A 760 18.91 34.16 41.36
CA LEU A 760 19.05 35.52 40.81
C LEU A 760 18.91 35.54 39.27
N SER A 761 18.69 36.73 38.71
CA SER A 761 18.22 36.99 37.35
C SER A 761 19.31 37.49 36.40
N ALA A 762 19.16 37.27 35.08
CA ALA A 762 19.04 38.36 34.09
C ALA A 762 18.99 37.90 32.62
N GLN A 763 18.15 38.59 31.84
CA GLN A 763 18.25 38.86 30.39
C GLN A 763 17.59 40.25 30.16
N PRO A 764 17.74 40.92 29.00
CA PRO A 764 18.48 40.54 27.79
C PRO A 764 19.57 41.57 27.39
N SER A 765 20.23 41.34 26.25
CA SER A 765 20.93 42.37 25.46
C SER A 765 21.05 41.93 24.00
N SER A 766 20.68 42.79 23.07
CA SER A 766 20.80 42.57 21.62
C SER A 766 21.85 43.51 21.03
N ASN A 767 22.58 43.07 19.99
CA ASN A 767 23.32 43.98 19.12
C ASN A 767 23.72 43.36 17.77
N ASN A 768 23.90 44.21 16.76
CA ASN A 768 24.29 43.83 15.39
C ASN A 768 25.81 43.83 15.20
N MET A 769 26.36 43.00 14.30
CA MET A 769 26.99 43.48 13.03
C MET A 769 27.82 42.43 12.25
N ARG A 770 27.51 42.35 10.95
CA ARG A 770 28.39 42.22 9.76
C ARG A 770 29.40 41.07 9.58
N LEU A 771 29.60 40.77 8.29
CA LEU A 771 30.63 39.90 7.72
C LEU A 771 32.05 40.46 7.91
N SER A 772 33.03 39.55 7.95
CA SER A 772 34.33 39.76 7.29
C SER A 772 34.86 38.43 6.75
N SER A 773 35.67 38.47 5.70
CA SER A 773 36.25 37.29 5.02
C SER A 773 37.70 37.05 5.43
N GLY A 774 38.18 35.80 5.40
CA GLY A 774 39.61 35.52 5.61
C GLY A 774 40.03 34.05 5.77
N GLN A 775 40.76 33.56 4.76
CA GLN A 775 41.90 32.62 4.83
C GLN A 775 41.74 31.22 5.49
N LEU A 776 41.89 30.19 4.65
CA LEU A 776 42.40 28.87 5.02
C LEU A 776 43.94 28.93 5.22
N PRO A 777 44.51 28.28 6.25
CA PRO A 777 45.93 27.94 6.29
C PRO A 777 46.19 26.67 5.46
N GLY A 778 47.40 26.52 4.89
CA GLY A 778 47.67 25.42 3.96
C GLY A 778 49.07 24.79 4.04
N LEU A 779 49.10 23.53 3.59
CA LEU A 779 50.28 22.75 3.16
C LEU A 779 51.30 22.35 4.24
N PRO A 780 52.01 21.23 4.01
CA PRO A 780 53.29 21.32 3.31
C PRO A 780 53.40 20.49 2.02
N ILE A 781 54.25 20.97 1.10
CA ILE A 781 54.80 20.25 -0.07
C ILE A 781 56.18 19.66 0.37
N ILE A 782 56.91 18.71 -0.26
CA ILE A 782 57.69 18.66 -1.54
C ILE A 782 58.54 17.34 -1.52
N PRO A 783 59.25 16.86 -2.59
CA PRO A 783 59.09 17.06 -4.06
C PRO A 783 59.49 15.86 -4.99
N MET A 784 59.36 16.07 -6.32
CA MET A 784 60.17 15.51 -7.46
C MET A 784 59.92 14.05 -7.93
N THR A 785 60.01 13.68 -9.22
CA THR A 785 61.01 14.07 -10.26
C THR A 785 60.44 14.33 -11.69
N ASN A 786 61.31 14.70 -12.65
CA ASN A 786 61.03 15.28 -13.98
C ASN A 786 60.85 14.28 -15.15
N SER A 787 60.15 14.68 -16.24
CA SER A 787 60.76 14.93 -17.58
C SER A 787 59.76 15.25 -18.72
N LYS A 788 60.29 15.77 -19.85
CA LYS A 788 59.68 16.15 -21.17
C LYS A 788 60.80 16.03 -22.24
N PRO A 789 60.56 16.20 -23.57
CA PRO A 789 59.54 15.64 -24.48
C PRO A 789 60.19 15.12 -25.82
N ALA A 790 59.42 15.08 -26.94
CA ALA A 790 59.81 14.86 -28.37
C ALA A 790 59.98 13.38 -28.84
N ASP A 791 59.94 13.00 -30.13
CA ASP A 791 59.80 13.74 -31.40
C ASP A 791 59.21 12.90 -32.58
N ARG A 792 58.78 13.55 -33.69
CA ARG A 792 58.67 13.13 -35.12
C ARG A 792 57.83 11.93 -35.67
N PHE A 793 57.04 12.31 -36.70
CA PHE A 793 56.61 11.65 -37.97
C PHE A 793 57.56 10.61 -38.65
N PRO A 794 57.04 9.68 -39.49
CA PRO A 794 56.80 9.94 -40.93
C PRO A 794 55.54 9.29 -41.59
N SER A 795 55.25 9.71 -42.83
CA SER A 795 54.10 9.27 -43.65
C SER A 795 54.52 8.54 -44.94
N ILE A 796 53.68 7.65 -45.48
CA ILE A 796 53.72 7.11 -46.86
C ILE A 796 52.26 7.08 -47.42
N ALA A 797 52.07 7.11 -48.75
CA ALA A 797 50.79 7.43 -49.40
C ALA A 797 50.51 6.68 -50.74
N VAL A 798 49.46 7.12 -51.46
CA VAL A 798 49.11 6.92 -52.89
C VAL A 798 48.10 5.80 -53.28
N SER A 799 46.87 6.20 -53.65
CA SER A 799 46.24 5.96 -54.99
C SER A 799 44.80 6.55 -55.09
N GLN A 800 44.25 6.69 -56.31
CA GLN A 800 42.93 7.28 -56.67
C GLN A 800 42.33 6.53 -57.90
N PRO A 801 41.30 7.05 -58.64
CA PRO A 801 39.85 7.05 -58.43
C PRO A 801 39.12 6.23 -59.57
N PRO A 802 37.82 6.40 -59.99
CA PRO A 802 37.08 7.63 -60.41
C PRO A 802 35.68 7.78 -59.74
N ARG A 803 34.77 8.77 -59.93
CA ARG A 803 34.66 10.10 -60.61
C ARG A 803 33.54 10.26 -61.69
N THR A 804 32.37 10.78 -61.27
CA THR A 804 31.32 11.59 -61.99
C THR A 804 30.50 12.28 -60.89
N GLY A 805 30.18 13.59 -60.83
CA GLY A 805 29.51 14.49 -61.80
C GLY A 805 28.01 14.63 -61.39
N SER A 806 27.38 15.79 -61.15
CA SER A 806 27.71 17.23 -61.31
C SER A 806 26.84 18.15 -60.39
N ILE A 807 27.13 19.47 -60.32
CA ILE A 807 26.43 20.50 -59.50
C ILE A 807 25.51 21.41 -60.37
N PRO A 808 24.47 22.07 -59.82
CA PRO A 808 24.55 23.50 -59.43
C PRO A 808 23.79 23.83 -58.10
N GLU A 809 24.38 24.55 -57.13
CA GLU A 809 24.36 26.01 -56.89
C GLU A 809 23.09 26.61 -56.22
N LYS A 810 23.27 27.74 -55.50
CA LYS A 810 22.30 28.39 -54.59
C LYS A 810 21.61 29.60 -55.22
N PRO A 811 20.57 30.16 -54.57
CA PRO A 811 20.73 31.52 -54.05
C PRO A 811 20.33 31.70 -52.57
N ARG A 812 20.64 32.87 -51.99
CA ARG A 812 20.42 33.25 -50.57
C ARG A 812 20.08 34.74 -50.48
N ILE A 813 18.81 35.09 -50.23
CA ILE A 813 18.32 36.48 -50.06
C ILE A 813 17.29 36.45 -48.91
N VAL A 814 17.67 36.85 -47.69
CA VAL A 814 17.51 38.18 -47.04
C VAL A 814 16.18 38.34 -46.30
N ALA A 815 16.24 38.85 -45.07
CA ALA A 815 15.10 39.20 -44.23
C ALA A 815 14.97 40.74 -44.11
N PRO A 816 13.77 41.24 -43.74
CA PRO A 816 13.61 42.52 -43.03
C PRO A 816 13.12 42.30 -41.59
N ALA A 817 13.21 43.33 -40.75
CA ALA A 817 12.75 43.30 -39.36
C ALA A 817 12.17 44.66 -38.92
N VAL A 818 11.39 44.62 -37.83
CA VAL A 818 10.94 45.77 -37.01
C VAL A 818 10.02 46.81 -37.67
N SER A 819 8.76 46.86 -37.22
CA SER A 819 8.17 48.08 -36.62
C SER A 819 6.85 47.74 -35.89
N SER A 820 6.40 48.64 -35.02
CA SER A 820 5.39 48.40 -33.98
C SER A 820 4.26 49.43 -34.01
N SER A 821 3.00 49.03 -33.78
CA SER A 821 2.08 49.73 -32.85
C SER A 821 0.68 49.08 -32.73
N THR A 822 0.13 49.18 -31.51
CA THR A 822 -1.30 49.19 -31.13
C THR A 822 -2.12 50.26 -31.89
N SER A 823 -3.47 50.25 -31.99
CA SER A 823 -4.56 49.38 -31.47
C SER A 823 -5.93 49.69 -32.15
N THR A 824 -7.03 49.13 -31.62
CA THR A 824 -8.43 49.67 -31.55
C THR A 824 -9.42 49.50 -32.74
N THR A 825 -10.25 48.45 -32.63
CA THR A 825 -11.75 48.44 -32.69
C THR A 825 -12.56 48.97 -33.89
N ALA A 826 -13.37 48.06 -34.48
CA ALA A 826 -14.76 48.20 -35.00
C ALA A 826 -15.06 49.26 -36.12
N SER A 827 -15.85 48.96 -37.17
CA SER A 827 -17.25 48.51 -37.06
C SER A 827 -17.93 48.17 -38.42
N THR A 828 -18.92 47.27 -38.38
CA THR A 828 -20.11 47.08 -39.25
C THR A 828 -20.14 47.48 -40.76
N SER A 829 -20.39 46.45 -41.59
CA SER A 829 -21.45 46.41 -42.66
C SER A 829 -21.23 47.19 -43.98
N THR A 830 -21.95 47.00 -45.11
CA THR A 830 -23.17 46.20 -45.46
C THR A 830 -23.13 45.70 -46.92
N LYS A 831 -23.82 44.57 -47.24
CA LYS A 831 -24.60 44.30 -48.50
C LYS A 831 -23.79 44.27 -49.83
N SER A 832 -24.27 43.77 -50.98
CA SER A 832 -25.41 42.93 -51.46
C SER A 832 -25.18 42.69 -52.97
N SER A 833 -25.67 41.68 -53.71
CA SER A 833 -26.38 40.40 -53.49
C SER A 833 -26.46 39.71 -54.87
N LYS A 834 -27.29 38.66 -55.02
CA LYS A 834 -27.89 38.15 -56.28
C LYS A 834 -27.06 37.12 -57.07
N ASP A 835 -27.65 36.07 -57.66
CA ASP A 835 -29.04 35.58 -57.53
C ASP A 835 -29.20 34.12 -58.01
N LEU A 836 -30.11 33.37 -57.35
CA LEU A 836 -30.95 32.28 -57.91
C LEU A 836 -30.23 30.97 -58.38
N GLN A 837 -30.87 29.79 -58.54
CA GLN A 837 -32.32 29.48 -58.54
C GLN A 837 -32.70 28.02 -58.14
N SER A 838 -33.50 27.86 -57.06
CA SER A 838 -34.56 26.82 -56.90
C SER A 838 -34.18 25.31 -56.75
N SER A 839 -35.04 24.37 -56.31
CA SER A 839 -36.50 24.43 -56.04
C SER A 839 -37.05 23.30 -55.13
N ARG A 840 -38.00 23.63 -54.23
CA ARG A 840 -39.13 22.80 -53.67
C ARG A 840 -38.79 21.62 -52.72
N ASN A 841 -39.55 21.30 -51.66
CA ASN A 841 -40.79 21.81 -51.01
C ASN A 841 -40.82 21.26 -49.54
N ASN A 842 -41.73 21.51 -48.57
CA ASN A 842 -43.04 22.20 -48.36
C ASN A 842 -43.06 22.71 -46.87
N SER A 843 -43.89 23.61 -46.30
CA SER A 843 -45.36 23.92 -46.29
C SER A 843 -46.17 23.00 -45.34
N ASN A 844 -47.02 23.42 -44.37
CA ASN A 844 -47.80 24.65 -44.03
C ASN A 844 -48.19 24.60 -42.51
N THR A 845 -48.84 25.52 -41.76
CA THR A 845 -49.45 26.90 -41.81
C THR A 845 -49.60 27.38 -40.31
N LEU A 846 -49.69 28.64 -39.83
CA LEU A 846 -50.39 29.92 -40.17
C LEU A 846 -51.79 30.10 -39.50
N ILE A 847 -52.06 31.29 -38.90
CA ILE A 847 -53.35 31.99 -38.55
C ILE A 847 -53.59 32.43 -37.06
N SER A 848 -54.37 33.52 -36.91
CA SER A 848 -54.67 34.53 -35.85
C SER A 848 -55.83 34.16 -34.86
N SER A 849 -56.32 34.91 -33.83
CA SER A 849 -56.04 36.18 -33.08
C SER A 849 -57.05 36.42 -31.90
N THR A 850 -56.89 37.53 -31.13
CA THR A 850 -57.86 38.24 -30.20
C THR A 850 -58.11 37.68 -28.78
N ALA A 851 -58.40 38.46 -27.70
CA ALA A 851 -58.14 39.90 -27.37
C ALA A 851 -58.41 40.28 -25.87
N SER A 852 -57.67 41.30 -25.35
CA SER A 852 -57.97 42.15 -24.14
C SER A 852 -57.87 41.49 -22.73
N ASN A 853 -57.73 42.19 -21.57
CA ASN A 853 -57.84 43.63 -21.23
C ASN A 853 -57.14 44.03 -19.87
N LYS A 854 -56.69 45.31 -19.71
CA LYS A 854 -56.22 46.04 -18.48
C LYS A 854 -54.94 45.51 -17.76
N ARG A 855 -53.87 46.28 -17.40
CA ARG A 855 -53.61 47.58 -16.67
C ARG A 855 -53.62 47.48 -15.12
N PRO A 856 -52.88 48.32 -14.33
CA PRO A 856 -51.79 49.28 -14.65
C PRO A 856 -50.53 49.25 -13.69
N VAL A 857 -49.31 49.63 -14.13
CA VAL A 857 -48.54 50.90 -13.84
C VAL A 857 -48.34 51.26 -12.33
N SER A 858 -47.11 51.42 -11.80
CA SER A 858 -46.37 52.72 -11.73
C SER A 858 -44.91 52.65 -11.21
N ARG A 859 -44.09 53.63 -11.65
CA ARG A 859 -42.92 54.38 -11.05
C ARG A 859 -42.31 53.93 -9.69
N GLY A 860 -41.02 54.14 -9.40
CA GLY A 860 -39.90 54.82 -10.12
C GLY A 860 -39.18 55.89 -9.25
N ILE A 861 -38.00 56.38 -9.69
CA ILE A 861 -37.13 57.44 -9.03
C ILE A 861 -36.39 56.85 -7.79
N ALA A 862 -35.04 56.82 -7.68
CA ALA A 862 -33.99 57.88 -7.62
C ALA A 862 -34.05 58.69 -6.29
N GLU A 863 -33.00 59.32 -5.74
CA GLU A 863 -31.71 59.86 -6.25
C GLU A 863 -30.57 59.67 -5.20
N ASP A 864 -29.30 59.82 -5.61
CA ASP A 864 -28.17 60.66 -5.09
C ASP A 864 -27.99 60.90 -3.55
N ASP A 865 -26.81 61.20 -2.95
CA ASP A 865 -25.42 61.34 -3.43
C ASP A 865 -24.39 61.33 -2.25
N TYR A 866 -23.09 61.10 -2.57
CA TYR A 866 -21.83 61.58 -1.91
C TYR A 866 -21.51 61.20 -0.41
N ARG A 867 -20.31 60.68 -0.09
CA ARG A 867 -19.01 61.36 0.25
C ARG A 867 -19.02 62.19 1.56
N ASP A 868 -17.98 62.25 2.41
CA ASP A 868 -16.63 61.64 2.42
C ASP A 868 -16.02 61.60 3.85
N ASP A 869 -14.79 61.09 3.98
CA ASP A 869 -13.74 61.41 4.98
C ASP A 869 -13.86 61.10 6.51
N GLN A 870 -13.10 60.06 6.91
CA GLN A 870 -11.94 60.07 7.84
C GLN A 870 -12.07 60.39 9.38
N PRO A 871 -11.08 59.99 10.22
CA PRO A 871 -11.20 59.82 11.70
C PRO A 871 -10.45 60.88 12.55
N PRO A 872 -10.28 60.71 13.88
CA PRO A 872 -9.06 60.04 14.41
C PRO A 872 -9.22 59.24 15.75
N SER A 873 -8.09 58.84 16.35
CA SER A 873 -7.88 57.84 17.42
C SER A 873 -7.66 58.38 18.86
N SER A 874 -7.88 57.56 19.91
CA SER A 874 -7.19 57.53 21.26
C SER A 874 -8.05 56.81 22.33
N SER A 875 -7.59 56.32 23.51
CA SER A 875 -6.26 55.80 23.96
C SER A 875 -6.34 55.06 25.33
N SER A 876 -5.67 53.90 25.44
CA SER A 876 -5.03 53.23 26.61
C SER A 876 -5.40 53.53 28.09
N ARG A 877 -5.52 52.44 28.90
CA ARG A 877 -5.13 52.20 30.34
C ARG A 877 -6.24 51.51 31.17
N SER A 878 -6.02 50.84 32.31
CA SER A 878 -5.00 49.88 32.83
C SER A 878 -5.21 49.74 34.36
N GLY A 879 -5.33 48.53 34.94
CA GLY A 879 -5.44 48.35 36.41
C GLY A 879 -5.68 46.90 36.83
N SER A 880 -5.21 46.51 38.03
CA SER A 880 -5.05 45.09 38.43
C SER A 880 -5.25 44.83 39.94
N PHE A 881 -5.23 43.53 40.30
CA PHE A 881 -4.68 42.90 41.53
C PHE A 881 -5.61 42.22 42.58
N SER A 882 -5.23 40.98 42.94
CA SER A 882 -5.55 40.19 44.18
C SER A 882 -7.02 39.83 44.53
N GLY A 883 -7.31 38.70 45.21
CA GLY A 883 -6.45 37.55 45.56
C GLY A 883 -6.97 36.64 46.69
N MET A 884 -6.27 35.51 46.90
CA MET A 884 -6.33 34.56 48.04
C MET A 884 -7.44 33.48 48.14
N ARG A 885 -7.11 32.46 48.98
CA ARG A 885 -7.72 31.15 49.31
C ARG A 885 -7.37 30.89 50.81
N PRO A 886 -7.97 29.97 51.59
CA PRO A 886 -7.58 28.53 51.53
C PRO A 886 -8.60 27.50 52.12
N THR A 887 -8.17 26.22 52.23
CA THR A 887 -8.61 25.14 53.20
C THR A 887 -10.07 24.64 53.24
N SER A 888 -10.41 23.40 53.68
CA SER A 888 -9.76 22.05 53.62
C SER A 888 -10.64 20.98 54.29
N ALA A 889 -10.70 19.75 53.73
CA ALA A 889 -11.09 18.48 54.42
C ALA A 889 -12.59 18.40 54.90
N THR A 890 -13.22 17.25 55.27
CA THR A 890 -12.87 15.80 55.27
C THR A 890 -14.15 14.94 55.39
N TYR A 891 -14.17 13.71 54.83
CA TYR A 891 -15.17 12.64 55.06
C TYR A 891 -16.66 13.01 54.77
N GLU A 892 -17.66 12.11 54.71
CA GLU A 892 -17.71 10.64 54.88
C GLU A 892 -18.72 10.01 53.88
N SER A 893 -18.87 8.68 53.90
CA SER A 893 -19.77 7.91 53.02
C SER A 893 -21.23 7.86 53.49
N ASN A 894 -22.20 7.85 52.56
CA ASN A 894 -23.04 6.65 52.41
C ASN A 894 -23.93 6.52 51.15
N SER A 895 -24.32 5.25 50.97
CA SER A 895 -25.17 4.57 49.99
C SER A 895 -26.51 5.17 49.51
N ASN A 896 -26.83 4.84 48.24
CA ASN A 896 -28.10 4.30 47.71
C ASN A 896 -29.39 5.14 47.54
N SER A 897 -30.05 4.81 46.41
CA SER A 897 -31.50 4.54 46.25
C SER A 897 -32.49 5.64 45.79
N TYR A 898 -32.67 5.67 44.46
CA TYR A 898 -33.95 5.64 43.72
C TYR A 898 -34.99 6.81 43.74
N HIS A 899 -35.45 7.08 42.50
CA HIS A 899 -36.80 7.48 42.03
C HIS A 899 -37.31 8.93 42.13
N HIS A 900 -37.85 9.38 40.97
CA HIS A 900 -39.00 10.29 40.70
C HIS A 900 -39.06 11.67 41.41
N ASP A 901 -39.45 12.77 40.76
CA ASP A 901 -40.10 13.05 39.46
C ASP A 901 -39.55 14.41 38.90
N ARG A 902 -39.50 14.74 37.59
CA ARG A 902 -40.53 14.97 36.54
C ARG A 902 -41.21 16.35 36.65
N LEU A 903 -41.60 16.91 35.48
CA LEU A 903 -42.15 18.27 35.21
C LEU A 903 -41.09 19.39 35.10
N THR A 904 -41.14 20.39 34.19
CA THR A 904 -41.85 20.64 32.91
C THR A 904 -41.22 21.90 32.26
N ASP A 905 -41.17 21.97 30.92
CA ASP A 905 -41.34 23.18 30.05
C ASP A 905 -40.42 24.43 30.27
N SER A 906 -40.13 25.32 29.30
CA SER A 906 -40.15 25.38 27.81
C SER A 906 -39.45 26.72 27.41
N GLU A 907 -39.27 27.23 26.16
CA GLU A 907 -39.71 26.94 24.79
C GLU A 907 -38.55 27.21 23.76
N LYS A 908 -38.83 27.10 22.44
CA LYS A 908 -38.46 27.97 21.28
C LYS A 908 -37.15 28.83 21.35
N THR A 909 -36.32 29.00 20.31
CA THR A 909 -36.28 28.65 18.85
C THR A 909 -34.81 28.88 18.35
N ASN A 910 -34.35 28.78 17.09
CA ASN A 910 -34.96 28.71 15.75
C ASN A 910 -34.05 27.91 14.77
N SER A 911 -34.39 27.81 13.47
CA SER A 911 -33.61 27.08 12.45
C SER A 911 -33.56 27.73 11.05
N LEU A 912 -32.86 27.06 10.11
CA LEU A 912 -32.66 27.33 8.67
C LEU A 912 -31.55 28.35 8.28
N PRO A 913 -30.92 28.19 7.09
CA PRO A 913 -30.31 26.93 6.61
C PRO A 913 -28.88 27.15 6.03
N ARG A 914 -28.12 26.06 5.83
CA ARG A 914 -26.85 26.07 5.07
C ARG A 914 -26.97 25.22 3.81
N ASN A 915 -26.44 25.73 2.71
CA ASN A 915 -26.26 24.97 1.48
C ASN A 915 -25.07 25.56 0.69
N LEU A 916 -24.00 24.79 0.49
CA LEU A 916 -23.16 24.77 -0.73
C LEU A 916 -21.99 23.79 -0.60
N ARG A 917 -21.48 23.37 -1.76
CA ARG A 917 -20.51 22.28 -1.96
C ARG A 917 -19.10 22.62 -1.44
N ASN A 918 -18.36 21.57 -1.07
CA ASN A 918 -17.14 21.21 -1.80
C ASN A 918 -16.90 19.69 -1.68
N LYS A 919 -16.55 19.03 -2.79
CA LYS A 919 -16.11 17.64 -2.85
C LYS A 919 -14.67 17.63 -3.33
N SER A 920 -13.73 17.27 -2.46
CA SER A 920 -12.35 16.97 -2.86
C SER A 920 -12.26 15.50 -3.28
N LEU A 921 -11.69 15.22 -4.45
CA LEU A 921 -11.42 13.85 -4.90
C LEU A 921 -10.10 13.38 -4.28
N SER A 922 -10.16 12.35 -3.43
CA SER A 922 -8.98 11.66 -2.89
C SER A 922 -8.76 10.37 -3.67
N HIS A 923 -7.80 10.37 -4.62
CA HIS A 923 -7.31 9.13 -5.21
C HIS A 923 -6.40 8.41 -4.20
N ASN A 924 -6.83 7.23 -3.75
CA ASN A 924 -5.93 6.24 -3.16
C ASN A 924 -5.34 5.41 -4.31
N PHE A 925 -4.02 5.27 -4.33
CA PHE A 925 -3.34 4.21 -5.06
C PHE A 925 -2.99 3.11 -4.05
N ASP A 926 -3.53 1.91 -4.23
CA ASP A 926 -3.00 0.69 -3.62
C ASP A 926 -2.00 0.08 -4.61
N ASP A 927 -0.75 -0.11 -4.18
CA ASP A 927 0.25 -0.93 -4.88
C ASP A 927 0.22 -2.36 -4.31
N GLY A 928 0.46 -3.36 -5.15
CA GLY A 928 0.08 -4.74 -4.88
C GLY A 928 0.59 -5.76 -5.88
N SER A 929 1.89 -5.71 -6.21
CA SER A 929 2.54 -6.75 -6.99
C SER A 929 2.58 -8.09 -6.24
N TYR A 930 2.14 -9.17 -6.88
CA TYR A 930 2.18 -10.54 -6.36
C TYR A 930 2.72 -11.53 -7.39
N GLU A 931 3.79 -12.24 -7.04
CA GLU A 931 4.35 -13.32 -7.85
C GLU A 931 3.44 -14.56 -7.82
N ILE A 932 3.06 -15.09 -9.00
CA ILE A 932 2.30 -16.34 -9.11
C ILE A 932 3.27 -17.51 -9.22
N ILE A 933 3.40 -18.28 -8.13
CA ILE A 933 4.15 -19.55 -8.12
C ILE A 933 3.19 -20.69 -8.49
N GLU A 934 3.32 -21.25 -9.68
CA GLU A 934 2.51 -22.39 -10.13
C GLU A 934 2.73 -23.64 -9.26
N LYS A 935 1.64 -24.17 -8.69
CA LYS A 935 1.61 -25.49 -8.05
C LYS A 935 0.86 -26.50 -8.91
N VAL A 936 1.61 -27.23 -9.74
CA VAL A 936 1.09 -28.42 -10.44
C VAL A 936 0.62 -29.45 -9.42
N SER A 937 -0.60 -29.95 -9.59
CA SER A 937 -1.13 -31.10 -8.83
C SER A 937 -1.67 -32.17 -9.80
N PRO A 938 -1.38 -33.46 -9.60
CA PRO A 938 -1.72 -34.50 -10.57
C PRO A 938 -3.12 -35.08 -10.35
N GLY A 939 -3.87 -35.28 -11.44
CA GLY A 939 -5.12 -36.03 -11.46
C GLY A 939 -5.11 -37.04 -12.61
N GLY A 940 -5.32 -38.32 -12.31
CA GLY A 940 -5.28 -39.41 -13.31
C GLY A 940 -6.49 -40.33 -13.24
N SER A 941 -6.97 -40.76 -14.41
CA SER A 941 -7.87 -41.92 -14.62
C SER A 941 -7.72 -42.37 -16.08
N ARG A 942 -7.39 -43.65 -16.38
CA ARG A 942 -8.16 -44.91 -16.31
C ARG A 942 -9.17 -45.07 -17.48
N GLY A 943 -8.99 -46.15 -18.25
CA GLY A 943 -9.74 -46.52 -19.47
C GLY A 943 -8.80 -47.16 -20.50
N GLU A 944 -8.57 -48.48 -20.47
CA GLU A 944 -9.24 -49.48 -21.33
C GLU A 944 -9.00 -49.26 -22.84
N VAL A 945 -8.09 -49.98 -23.52
CA VAL A 945 -8.02 -51.44 -23.83
C VAL A 945 -9.04 -51.92 -24.88
N ARG A 946 -8.69 -51.78 -26.16
CA ARG A 946 -8.93 -52.68 -27.32
C ARG A 946 -8.25 -52.05 -28.56
N ASN A 947 -7.31 -52.62 -29.32
CA ASN A 947 -7.01 -53.97 -29.82
C ASN A 947 -7.55 -54.23 -31.26
N ASN A 948 -6.68 -54.77 -32.12
CA ASN A 948 -6.81 -55.00 -33.59
C ASN A 948 -6.90 -53.72 -34.48
N GLY A 949 -6.37 -53.69 -35.72
CA GLY A 949 -5.44 -54.64 -36.37
C GLY A 949 -5.43 -54.59 -37.92
N GLY A 950 -4.24 -54.51 -38.55
CA GLY A 950 -3.99 -54.61 -40.01
C GLY A 950 -2.60 -54.00 -40.37
N ARG A 951 -1.69 -54.60 -41.16
CA ARG A 951 -1.76 -55.05 -42.58
C ARG A 951 -2.16 -53.89 -43.52
N ARG A 952 -1.41 -53.48 -44.57
CA ARG A 952 -0.26 -54.05 -45.32
C ARG A 952 0.63 -52.91 -45.89
N ASP A 953 1.83 -53.06 -46.45
CA ASP A 953 2.99 -54.01 -46.39
C ASP A 953 4.16 -53.35 -47.19
N SER A 954 5.42 -53.80 -47.02
CA SER A 954 6.60 -53.61 -47.93
C SER A 954 7.20 -52.18 -48.13
N ASN A 955 8.42 -51.97 -48.67
CA ASN A 955 9.73 -52.67 -48.54
C ASN A 955 10.82 -51.86 -49.30
N GLN A 956 12.04 -51.69 -48.74
CA GLN A 956 13.31 -51.33 -49.43
C GLN A 956 13.37 -49.96 -50.21
N ASP A 957 14.53 -49.41 -50.62
CA ASP A 957 15.91 -49.38 -50.08
C ASP A 957 16.72 -48.30 -50.85
N ARG A 958 17.70 -47.63 -50.19
CA ARG A 958 18.66 -46.63 -50.76
C ARG A 958 18.03 -45.35 -51.38
N GLY A 959 18.75 -44.24 -51.52
CA GLY A 959 20.09 -43.90 -51.01
C GLY A 959 20.75 -42.81 -51.89
N GLY A 960 21.28 -41.75 -51.28
CA GLY A 960 21.95 -40.65 -52.00
C GLY A 960 22.43 -39.55 -51.06
N SER A 961 23.64 -39.05 -51.28
CA SER A 961 24.26 -37.96 -50.52
C SER A 961 24.75 -36.90 -51.49
N LEU A 962 24.57 -35.60 -51.17
CA LEU A 962 25.50 -34.50 -51.47
C LEU A 962 25.00 -33.13 -50.92
N THR A 963 25.59 -32.72 -49.79
CA THR A 963 26.08 -31.36 -49.42
C THR A 963 25.31 -30.06 -49.72
N THR A 964 25.53 -29.07 -48.81
CA THR A 964 25.16 -27.62 -48.81
C THR A 964 23.80 -27.26 -48.17
N SER A 965 23.65 -26.18 -47.36
CA SER A 965 24.62 -25.36 -46.59
C SER A 965 23.89 -24.56 -45.48
N LEU A 966 24.65 -23.94 -44.55
CA LEU A 966 24.28 -22.83 -43.64
C LEU A 966 23.30 -23.05 -42.46
N ALA A 967 23.91 -23.18 -41.27
CA ALA A 967 23.77 -22.27 -40.10
C ALA A 967 22.70 -22.50 -38.98
N SER A 968 23.16 -22.18 -37.75
CA SER A 968 22.49 -22.16 -36.42
C SER A 968 21.97 -23.53 -35.91
N SER A 969 22.41 -24.11 -34.79
CA SER A 969 22.78 -23.60 -33.45
C SER A 969 21.57 -23.03 -32.67
N THR A 970 21.31 -23.39 -31.41
CA THR A 970 22.12 -24.14 -30.42
C THR A 970 21.25 -25.00 -29.50
N GLY A 971 21.74 -26.17 -29.05
CA GLY A 971 21.03 -26.99 -28.05
C GLY A 971 21.73 -28.31 -27.72
N HIS A 972 22.56 -28.33 -26.67
CA HIS A 972 23.20 -29.53 -26.11
C HIS A 972 23.00 -29.55 -24.59
N ILE A 973 22.22 -30.50 -24.06
CA ILE A 973 22.62 -31.84 -23.58
C ILE A 973 23.14 -31.79 -22.14
N VAL A 974 22.47 -32.54 -21.26
CA VAL A 974 22.92 -32.91 -19.92
C VAL A 974 22.78 -34.42 -19.74
N ALA A 975 23.90 -35.14 -19.60
CA ALA A 975 24.06 -36.35 -18.77
C ALA A 975 25.42 -37.06 -19.02
N LYS A 976 26.00 -37.61 -17.95
CA LYS A 976 27.29 -38.36 -17.83
C LYS A 976 28.53 -37.44 -17.70
N LEU A 977 29.51 -37.74 -16.84
CA LEU A 977 29.91 -39.03 -16.24
C LEU A 977 30.26 -38.93 -14.73
N LYS A 978 30.44 -40.08 -14.06
CA LYS A 978 31.04 -40.19 -12.72
C LYS A 978 32.55 -40.48 -12.84
N GLN A 979 33.26 -40.33 -11.72
CA GLN A 979 34.70 -40.62 -11.49
C GLN A 979 35.66 -39.54 -12.08
N ASN A 980 36.82 -39.24 -11.48
CA ASN A 980 37.49 -39.96 -10.39
C ASN A 980 38.33 -39.08 -9.42
N THR A 981 38.47 -39.56 -8.18
CA THR A 981 39.61 -39.40 -7.22
C THR A 981 40.17 -38.03 -6.80
N THR A 982 40.35 -37.91 -5.46
CA THR A 982 41.44 -37.21 -4.72
C THR A 982 41.46 -35.66 -4.70
N THR A 983 41.80 -34.96 -3.60
CA THR A 983 42.38 -35.43 -2.31
C THR A 983 41.92 -34.60 -1.09
N LYS A 984 42.01 -35.24 0.09
CA LYS A 984 42.23 -34.73 1.47
C LYS A 984 42.66 -33.25 1.64
N ALA A 985 42.34 -32.57 2.74
CA ALA A 985 41.47 -32.87 3.91
C ALA A 985 41.42 -31.67 4.88
N ARG A 986 40.55 -31.79 5.90
CA ARG A 986 40.34 -30.93 7.09
C ARG A 986 39.56 -29.64 6.84
#